data_AF-A0A952E0L2-F1
#
_entry.id   AF-A0A952E0L2-F1
#
_cell.length_a   1.000
_cell.length_b   1.000
_cell.length_c   1.000
_cell.angle_alpha   90.00
_cell.angle_beta   90.00
_cell.angle_gamma   90.00
#
_symmetry.space_group_name_H-M   'P 1'
#
loop_
_entity.id
_entity.type
_entity.pdbx_description
1 polymer ?
#
loop_
_entity_poly.entity_id
_entity_poly.type
_entity_poly.pdbx_seq_one_letter_code
_entity_poly.pdbx_strand_id
1 'polypeptide(L)'
;MNSHLHVPSHLRRWRLLAIVALALAAACLLSIGSLEAREAYLLRGIPAGLPDAIPNGGARLGVNVYLDGASDAELHTTLADIRAARIDLVKQSFYFNDAFDWPAADRLVDAITSEGLTLVPLLDGDPEAGFSPPADVNVFAEWAGEFARRYGDRLTAYIIWDEPNLTSHWGNQPVNPGEYAALLSAAATAIRHHDPDAVIVAAPLAPTRETGPDNLADPLYLAALYKAGAAGSFDIVAAKPYGFDTGPEDRTVNIDRLNFSRPILLREVMIDNGDSDKAIWAGNWGWNSLPAGWAGEPSIWGQTSEAQQAGRTVAGLERARQEWPWMGILFLENWKPDAPAGDPRWGFSIAGRATATALTAAIVAQSPDIAMPGFHPATPNDPSQIFEGNWRFSPEFGADIGQSGDRVRLTFWGTDIGVKVRRADFRARFYATIDGRPANALPRDENGAALVLTSADPAEDYITIEPIARNLAPGVHVLELEASRGWDQWALSGFSVGYRPSGLSQPWHRATLGLLALFFFAGAIYSARRADWGAVGAILARTFNRLSDRTQLLLATCAAALVTLTGWLTWGEGALGLYRRLGDGGQLAATAAAATVFYVTPSFILFSLALFGLYLLLVLRPAWGLALIALTAPFYVPPLTKPILGYRFSPVEVFTLVTAAAWFTRTILDAGTAKRRGSFQLKWPRIIRADWAVAAFVAVATASLFFTERLGVALSEWRVVIIEPALFYLLLRAIRPTAREMWVVLDGFVLSGIIVAAYGLWQYITGHDLITAEGGLLRLRSIYGSPNNVALYLDRLLPLLIAMGLLGSRTIHGRRRLLYAAAIIPVGAALLLTFSKGALFLGIPASLLFVFWVWQRRAGRRTWPWVLGAVAAGAVTLLVAGRIPALAARLDLFGETGVFRINLWRSAANMFIDHPWLGVGLDNFLYAYRGRYILDAAWQEPNLNHPHNIILDLATRLGILGLLAGGWMIWEAGHKLIRAIRRADIEWLPVVAGLGGALVAMLAHGLVDHSLFLIDLAFVFSLILGVSVWLETQGHSSATAPKT
;
A
#
# COMPACT_ATOMS: atom_id res chain seq x y z
N MET A 1 12.50 -20.97 -63.80
CA MET A 1 13.51 -20.07 -63.18
C MET A 1 13.08 -19.79 -61.75
N ASN A 2 13.54 -20.63 -60.80
CA ASN A 2 13.32 -20.45 -59.36
C ASN A 2 14.47 -19.61 -58.79
N SER A 3 14.25 -18.31 -58.61
CA SER A 3 15.18 -17.46 -57.86
C SER A 3 14.88 -17.59 -56.37
N HIS A 4 15.61 -18.47 -55.68
CA HIS A 4 15.68 -18.46 -54.22
C HIS A 4 16.20 -17.09 -53.75
N LEU A 5 15.30 -16.29 -53.17
CA LEU A 5 15.64 -15.07 -52.44
C LEU A 5 16.53 -15.45 -51.25
N HIS A 6 17.84 -15.31 -51.41
CA HIS A 6 18.81 -15.40 -50.33
C HIS A 6 18.62 -14.21 -49.39
N VAL A 7 17.89 -14.43 -48.29
CA VAL A 7 17.81 -13.49 -47.18
C VAL A 7 19.23 -13.33 -46.59
N PRO A 8 19.80 -12.11 -46.56
CA PRO A 8 21.13 -11.85 -46.01
C PRO A 8 21.33 -12.46 -44.61
N SER A 9 22.49 -13.08 -44.36
CA SER A 9 22.81 -13.79 -43.12
C SER A 9 22.68 -12.93 -41.85
N HIS A 10 22.89 -11.60 -41.96
CA HIS A 10 22.71 -10.65 -40.86
C HIS A 10 21.24 -10.39 -40.50
N LEU A 11 20.31 -10.50 -41.46
CA LEU A 11 18.86 -10.33 -41.22
C LEU A 11 18.23 -11.58 -40.58
N ARG A 12 18.77 -12.77 -40.86
CA ARG A 12 18.44 -14.01 -40.12
C ARG A 12 18.87 -13.93 -38.66
N ARG A 13 20.01 -13.30 -38.36
CA ARG A 13 20.50 -13.10 -36.98
C ARG A 13 19.55 -12.26 -36.13
N TRP A 14 18.99 -11.16 -36.67
CA TRP A 14 18.03 -10.34 -35.92
C TRP A 14 16.71 -11.04 -35.64
N ARG A 15 16.22 -11.88 -36.58
CA ARG A 15 15.04 -12.74 -36.34
C ARG A 15 15.32 -13.78 -35.27
N LEU A 16 16.47 -14.45 -35.33
CA LEU A 16 16.89 -15.41 -34.32
C LEU A 16 17.04 -14.75 -32.94
N LEU A 17 17.66 -13.57 -32.87
CA LEU A 17 17.78 -12.80 -31.64
C LEU A 17 16.41 -12.38 -31.08
N ALA A 18 15.46 -11.99 -31.93
CA ALA A 18 14.09 -11.68 -31.48
C ALA A 18 13.38 -12.91 -30.91
N ILE A 19 13.51 -14.07 -31.56
CA ILE A 19 12.92 -15.33 -31.11
C ILE A 19 13.58 -15.81 -29.81
N VAL A 20 14.91 -15.78 -29.72
CA VAL A 20 15.66 -16.17 -28.51
C VAL A 20 15.34 -15.24 -27.35
N ALA A 21 15.30 -13.92 -27.58
CA ALA A 21 14.92 -12.97 -26.54
C ALA A 21 13.46 -13.18 -26.08
N LEU A 22 12.53 -13.47 -26.99
CA LEU A 22 11.15 -13.81 -26.62
C LEU A 22 11.06 -15.12 -25.84
N ALA A 23 11.84 -16.14 -26.22
CA ALA A 23 11.91 -17.42 -25.51
C ALA A 23 12.50 -17.26 -24.10
N LEU A 24 13.53 -16.43 -23.93
CA LEU A 24 14.10 -16.10 -22.61
C LEU A 24 13.12 -15.31 -21.75
N ALA A 25 12.36 -14.37 -22.33
CA ALA A 25 11.29 -13.68 -21.62
C ALA A 25 10.20 -14.67 -21.15
N ALA A 26 9.77 -15.59 -22.03
CA ALA A 26 8.82 -16.64 -21.68
C ALA A 26 9.35 -17.59 -20.59
N ALA A 27 10.62 -18.00 -20.65
CA ALA A 27 11.25 -18.83 -19.63
C ALA A 27 11.29 -18.13 -18.26
N CYS A 28 11.55 -16.82 -18.21
CA CYS A 28 11.47 -16.04 -16.97
C CYS A 28 10.05 -16.03 -16.40
N LEU A 29 9.04 -15.81 -17.24
CA LEU A 29 7.62 -15.81 -16.82
C LEU A 29 7.16 -17.21 -16.35
N LEU A 30 7.57 -18.28 -17.04
CA LEU A 30 7.29 -19.65 -16.62
C LEU A 30 7.99 -20.00 -15.29
N SER A 31 9.21 -19.49 -15.07
CA SER A 31 9.91 -19.65 -13.79
C SER A 31 9.20 -18.93 -12.65
N ILE A 32 8.68 -17.73 -12.90
CA ILE A 32 7.82 -17.02 -11.93
C ILE A 32 6.59 -17.88 -11.61
N GLY A 33 5.87 -18.36 -12.62
CA GLY A 33 4.70 -19.22 -12.41
C GLY A 33 5.03 -20.53 -11.67
N SER A 34 6.20 -21.13 -11.91
CA SER A 34 6.65 -22.33 -11.19
C SER A 34 6.98 -22.04 -9.72
N LEU A 35 7.61 -20.90 -9.42
CA LEU A 35 7.87 -20.46 -8.05
C LEU A 35 6.56 -20.16 -7.32
N GLU A 36 5.61 -19.49 -7.97
CA GLU A 36 4.28 -19.20 -7.42
C GLU A 36 3.49 -20.47 -7.14
N ALA A 37 3.47 -21.43 -8.07
CA ALA A 37 2.82 -22.71 -7.86
C ALA A 37 3.43 -23.50 -6.69
N ARG A 38 4.77 -23.46 -6.54
CA ARG A 38 5.47 -24.11 -5.42
C ARG A 38 5.17 -23.42 -4.09
N GLU A 39 5.18 -22.09 -4.05
CA GLU A 39 4.81 -21.34 -2.84
C GLU A 39 3.35 -21.59 -2.45
N ALA A 40 2.44 -21.57 -3.42
CA ALA A 40 1.03 -21.90 -3.20
C ALA A 40 0.88 -23.31 -2.63
N TYR A 41 1.60 -24.30 -3.15
CA TYR A 41 1.60 -25.67 -2.61
C TYR A 41 2.08 -25.75 -1.16
N LEU A 42 3.15 -25.02 -0.81
CA LEU A 42 3.73 -25.04 0.54
C LEU A 42 2.88 -24.27 1.57
N LEU A 43 2.28 -23.16 1.16
CA LEU A 43 1.53 -22.25 2.03
C LEU A 43 0.02 -22.55 2.09
N ARG A 44 -0.49 -23.48 1.29
CA ARG A 44 -1.93 -23.80 1.30
C ARG A 44 -2.36 -24.29 2.68
N GLY A 45 -3.41 -23.66 3.24
CA GLY A 45 -3.89 -23.91 4.59
C GLY A 45 -3.14 -23.16 5.70
N ILE A 46 -2.03 -22.47 5.40
CA ILE A 46 -1.32 -21.60 6.34
C ILE A 46 -1.82 -20.15 6.16
N PRO A 47 -2.15 -19.42 7.23
CA PRO A 47 -2.50 -18.01 7.12
C PRO A 47 -1.42 -17.19 6.40
N ALA A 48 -1.81 -16.27 5.51
CA ALA A 48 -0.85 -15.50 4.69
C ALA A 48 0.03 -14.52 5.50
N GLY A 49 -0.40 -14.20 6.72
CA GLY A 49 0.26 -13.29 7.67
C GLY A 49 0.05 -13.72 9.11
N LEU A 50 0.10 -12.76 10.03
CA LEU A 50 -0.14 -12.98 11.45
C LEU A 50 -1.65 -13.22 11.67
N PRO A 51 -2.08 -14.41 12.16
CA PRO A 51 -3.49 -14.72 12.32
C PRO A 51 -4.15 -13.87 13.43
N ASP A 52 -5.41 -13.50 13.22
CA ASP A 52 -6.29 -12.98 14.27
C ASP A 52 -6.78 -14.12 15.20
N ALA A 53 -7.49 -13.74 16.27
CA ALA A 53 -8.17 -14.69 17.15
C ALA A 53 -9.20 -15.50 16.36
N ILE A 54 -9.10 -16.83 16.45
CA ILE A 54 -10.10 -17.76 15.95
C ILE A 54 -10.68 -18.47 17.17
N PRO A 55 -11.91 -18.13 17.62
CA PRO A 55 -12.56 -18.81 18.71
C PRO A 55 -12.57 -20.33 18.49
N ASN A 56 -12.25 -21.09 19.54
CA ASN A 56 -12.15 -22.55 19.48
C ASN A 56 -11.10 -23.10 18.49
N GLY A 57 -10.21 -22.25 17.97
CA GLY A 57 -9.00 -22.63 17.23
C GLY A 57 -7.83 -22.96 18.16
N GLY A 58 -6.68 -23.28 17.56
CA GLY A 58 -5.51 -23.80 18.28
C GLY A 58 -5.60 -25.31 18.48
N ALA A 59 -4.74 -26.05 17.77
CA ALA A 59 -4.81 -27.50 17.69
C ALA A 59 -4.60 -28.18 19.06
N ARG A 60 -5.66 -28.82 19.58
CA ARG A 60 -5.66 -29.55 20.85
C ARG A 60 -6.04 -31.02 20.63
N LEU A 61 -5.43 -31.91 21.39
CA LEU A 61 -5.71 -33.33 21.28
C LEU A 61 -6.97 -33.73 22.07
N GLY A 62 -7.84 -34.50 21.42
CA GLY A 62 -8.91 -35.26 22.08
C GLY A 62 -8.92 -36.71 21.58
N VAL A 63 -9.80 -37.54 22.13
CA VAL A 63 -9.99 -38.93 21.68
C VAL A 63 -11.46 -39.33 21.67
N ASN A 64 -11.88 -40.13 20.70
CA ASN A 64 -13.20 -40.74 20.72
C ASN A 64 -13.23 -41.93 21.69
N VAL A 65 -14.32 -42.05 22.43
CA VAL A 65 -14.58 -43.15 23.35
C VAL A 65 -15.96 -43.74 23.07
N TYR A 66 -16.12 -45.03 23.35
CA TYR A 66 -17.39 -45.76 23.22
C TYR A 66 -17.60 -46.58 24.48
N LEU A 67 -18.44 -46.07 25.38
CA LEU A 67 -18.51 -46.51 26.78
C LEU A 67 -19.85 -47.13 27.18
N ASP A 68 -20.85 -47.15 26.30
CA ASP A 68 -22.25 -47.50 26.61
C ASP A 68 -22.42 -48.92 27.23
N GLY A 69 -21.58 -49.87 26.82
CA GLY A 69 -21.57 -51.25 27.33
C GLY A 69 -20.57 -51.56 28.46
N ALA A 70 -19.77 -50.58 28.90
CA ALA A 70 -18.72 -50.81 29.89
C ALA A 70 -19.29 -50.97 31.31
N SER A 71 -18.71 -51.86 32.13
CA SER A 71 -18.98 -51.90 33.57
C SER A 71 -18.35 -50.70 34.30
N ASP A 72 -18.80 -50.37 35.51
CA ASP A 72 -18.28 -49.20 36.26
C ASP A 72 -16.76 -49.28 36.46
N ALA A 73 -16.23 -50.48 36.72
CA ALA A 73 -14.80 -50.69 36.88
C ALA A 73 -14.03 -50.44 35.57
N GLU A 74 -14.57 -50.90 34.43
CA GLU A 74 -13.96 -50.67 33.12
C GLU A 74 -14.02 -49.20 32.70
N LEU A 75 -15.14 -48.53 33.00
CA LEU A 75 -15.37 -47.11 32.76
C LEU A 75 -14.31 -46.26 33.47
N HIS A 76 -14.18 -46.41 34.80
CA HIS A 76 -13.17 -45.69 35.59
C HIS A 76 -11.74 -46.00 35.15
N THR A 77 -11.43 -47.27 34.89
CA THR A 77 -10.08 -47.67 34.44
C THR A 77 -9.73 -47.02 33.10
N THR A 78 -10.66 -47.07 32.14
CA THR A 78 -10.45 -46.52 30.79
C THR A 78 -10.23 -45.01 30.84
N LEU A 79 -11.07 -44.29 31.59
CA LEU A 79 -10.96 -42.84 31.74
C LEU A 79 -9.69 -42.42 32.48
N ALA A 80 -9.29 -43.18 33.52
CA ALA A 80 -8.03 -42.96 34.22
C ALA A 80 -6.81 -43.16 33.30
N ASP A 81 -6.83 -44.18 32.42
CA ASP A 81 -5.76 -44.42 31.46
C ASP A 81 -5.67 -43.30 30.41
N ILE A 82 -6.82 -42.80 29.92
CA ILE A 82 -6.88 -41.65 29.01
C ILE A 82 -6.28 -40.40 29.66
N ARG A 83 -6.65 -40.12 30.92
CA ARG A 83 -6.09 -39.01 31.70
C ARG A 83 -4.60 -39.19 31.94
N ALA A 84 -4.14 -40.41 32.24
CA ALA A 84 -2.72 -40.73 32.39
C ALA A 84 -1.94 -40.51 31.09
N ALA A 85 -2.58 -40.70 29.93
CA ALA A 85 -2.01 -40.39 28.63
C ALA A 85 -1.94 -38.89 28.31
N ARG A 86 -2.41 -38.01 29.22
CA ARG A 86 -2.51 -36.53 29.07
C ARG A 86 -3.51 -36.09 28.01
N ILE A 87 -4.58 -36.87 27.82
CA ILE A 87 -5.71 -36.49 26.97
C ILE A 87 -6.84 -36.04 27.89
N ASP A 88 -7.22 -34.77 27.81
CA ASP A 88 -8.23 -34.19 28.71
C ASP A 88 -9.62 -34.10 28.06
N LEU A 89 -9.73 -34.29 26.74
CA LEU A 89 -10.98 -34.15 25.98
C LEU A 89 -11.40 -35.48 25.37
N VAL A 90 -12.64 -35.86 25.62
CA VAL A 90 -13.25 -37.09 25.09
C VAL A 90 -14.53 -36.78 24.31
N LYS A 91 -14.71 -37.49 23.20
CA LYS A 91 -15.96 -37.47 22.41
C LYS A 91 -16.68 -38.79 22.60
N GLN A 92 -17.90 -38.74 23.13
CA GLN A 92 -18.80 -39.90 23.33
C GLN A 92 -20.09 -39.66 22.54
N SER A 93 -20.58 -40.72 21.91
CA SER A 93 -21.83 -40.67 21.15
C SER A 93 -23.03 -40.93 22.05
N PHE A 94 -24.13 -40.23 21.78
CA PHE A 94 -25.43 -40.45 22.39
C PHE A 94 -26.45 -40.56 21.25
N TYR A 95 -27.17 -41.67 21.21
CA TYR A 95 -28.05 -42.00 20.09
C TYR A 95 -29.49 -41.68 20.43
N PHE A 96 -30.12 -40.81 19.63
CA PHE A 96 -31.53 -40.47 19.76
C PHE A 96 -32.40 -41.72 19.57
N ASN A 97 -33.35 -41.94 20.46
CA ASN A 97 -34.49 -42.83 20.24
C ASN A 97 -35.69 -42.35 21.07
N ASP A 98 -36.91 -42.81 20.75
CA ASP A 98 -38.15 -42.36 21.40
C ASP A 98 -38.20 -42.64 22.91
N ALA A 99 -37.39 -43.57 23.41
CA ALA A 99 -37.33 -44.00 24.80
C ALA A 99 -35.90 -43.89 25.37
N PHE A 100 -35.26 -42.74 25.16
CA PHE A 100 -33.85 -42.52 25.47
C PHE A 100 -33.50 -42.88 26.94
N ASP A 101 -32.44 -43.66 27.13
CA ASP A 101 -31.98 -44.14 28.46
C ASP A 101 -31.20 -43.04 29.20
N TRP A 102 -31.94 -42.13 29.84
CA TRP A 102 -31.36 -41.05 30.66
C TRP A 102 -30.46 -41.55 31.81
N PRO A 103 -30.81 -42.61 32.57
CA PRO A 103 -29.91 -43.17 33.58
C PRO A 103 -28.55 -43.63 33.03
N ALA A 104 -28.52 -44.26 31.84
CA ALA A 104 -27.26 -44.62 31.20
C ALA A 104 -26.44 -43.38 30.82
N ALA A 105 -27.09 -42.35 30.26
CA ALA A 105 -26.43 -41.09 29.94
C ALA A 105 -25.88 -40.37 31.19
N ASP A 106 -26.64 -40.32 32.29
CA ASP A 106 -26.19 -39.77 33.58
C ASP A 106 -24.92 -40.46 34.05
N ARG A 107 -24.92 -41.79 34.04
CA ARG A 107 -23.79 -42.61 34.45
C ARG A 107 -22.53 -42.28 33.65
N LEU A 108 -22.65 -42.12 32.33
CA LEU A 108 -21.50 -41.79 31.47
C LEU A 108 -20.99 -40.37 31.72
N VAL A 109 -21.89 -39.38 31.74
CA VAL A 109 -21.51 -37.97 31.96
C VAL A 109 -20.87 -37.81 33.34
N ASP A 110 -21.43 -38.43 34.38
CA ASP A 110 -20.91 -38.39 35.75
C ASP A 110 -19.52 -39.03 35.85
N ALA A 111 -19.31 -40.19 35.22
CA ALA A 111 -18.00 -40.84 35.24
C ALA A 111 -16.93 -40.03 34.51
N ILE A 112 -17.22 -39.50 33.32
CA ILE A 112 -16.26 -38.69 32.55
C ILE A 112 -15.89 -37.42 33.31
N THR A 113 -16.90 -36.71 33.84
CA THR A 113 -16.68 -35.43 34.53
C THR A 113 -16.03 -35.61 35.91
N SER A 114 -16.33 -36.70 36.64
CA SER A 114 -15.70 -37.00 37.93
C SER A 114 -14.22 -37.38 37.81
N GLU A 115 -13.82 -38.00 36.69
CA GLU A 115 -12.42 -38.21 36.34
C GLU A 115 -11.73 -36.93 35.83
N GLY A 116 -12.44 -35.79 35.84
CA GLY A 116 -11.93 -34.48 35.46
C GLY A 116 -11.57 -34.34 33.98
N LEU A 117 -12.21 -35.13 33.11
CA LEU A 117 -12.15 -35.03 31.66
C LEU A 117 -13.30 -34.13 31.14
N THR A 118 -13.08 -33.47 30.02
CA THR A 118 -14.09 -32.68 29.32
C THR A 118 -14.80 -33.54 28.27
N LEU A 119 -16.10 -33.71 28.43
CA LEU A 119 -16.96 -34.40 27.46
C LEU A 119 -17.41 -33.42 26.37
N VAL A 120 -17.26 -33.84 25.11
CA VAL A 120 -17.95 -33.25 23.96
C VAL A 120 -18.93 -34.31 23.41
N PRO A 121 -20.24 -34.21 23.70
CA PRO A 121 -21.21 -35.16 23.20
C PRO A 121 -21.37 -35.04 21.68
N LEU A 122 -21.43 -36.20 21.02
CA LEU A 122 -21.97 -36.34 19.67
C LEU A 122 -23.42 -36.81 19.81
N LEU A 123 -24.36 -35.93 19.46
CA LEU A 123 -25.80 -36.22 19.47
C LEU A 123 -26.19 -36.73 18.09
N ASP A 124 -26.48 -38.02 17.96
CA ASP A 124 -26.59 -38.71 16.66
C ASP A 124 -27.89 -39.52 16.54
N GLY A 125 -28.18 -40.02 15.34
CA GLY A 125 -29.35 -40.85 15.06
C GLY A 125 -29.26 -42.27 15.63
N ASP A 126 -30.39 -42.97 15.69
CA ASP A 126 -30.44 -44.35 16.16
C ASP A 126 -29.70 -45.31 15.20
N PRO A 127 -28.63 -46.00 15.63
CA PRO A 127 -27.96 -47.00 14.79
C PRO A 127 -28.88 -48.17 14.41
N GLU A 128 -29.84 -48.55 15.26
CA GLU A 128 -30.79 -49.64 14.95
C GLU A 128 -31.77 -49.25 13.83
N ALA A 129 -32.06 -47.95 13.70
CA ALA A 129 -32.84 -47.38 12.60
C ALA A 129 -31.99 -46.97 11.39
N GLY A 130 -30.70 -47.35 11.36
CA GLY A 130 -29.76 -46.97 10.30
C GLY A 130 -29.50 -45.47 10.23
N PHE A 131 -29.52 -44.79 11.37
CA PHE A 131 -29.35 -43.34 11.50
C PHE A 131 -30.34 -42.58 10.61
N SER A 132 -31.60 -43.01 10.56
CA SER A 132 -32.61 -42.22 9.86
C SER A 132 -32.94 -40.97 10.68
N PRO A 133 -32.93 -39.75 10.09
CA PRO A 133 -33.44 -38.58 10.79
C PRO A 133 -34.95 -38.75 11.06
N PRO A 134 -35.48 -38.18 12.16
CA PRO A 134 -36.92 -38.20 12.40
C PRO A 134 -37.67 -37.39 11.34
N ALA A 135 -38.90 -37.79 11.04
CA ALA A 135 -39.74 -37.10 10.05
C ALA A 135 -40.03 -35.64 10.41
N ASP A 136 -40.09 -35.34 11.72
CA ASP A 136 -40.13 -33.97 12.25
C ASP A 136 -38.82 -33.68 12.99
N VAL A 137 -38.03 -32.74 12.46
CA VAL A 137 -36.75 -32.31 13.04
C VAL A 137 -36.89 -31.74 14.45
N ASN A 138 -38.09 -31.27 14.83
CA ASN A 138 -38.34 -30.75 16.18
C ASN A 138 -38.25 -31.85 17.23
N VAL A 139 -38.55 -33.11 16.90
CA VAL A 139 -38.44 -34.23 17.84
C VAL A 139 -36.99 -34.43 18.28
N PHE A 140 -36.06 -34.42 17.32
CA PHE A 140 -34.63 -34.47 17.62
C PHE A 140 -34.18 -33.22 18.38
N ALA A 141 -34.66 -32.04 17.97
CA ALA A 141 -34.30 -30.77 18.62
C ALA A 141 -34.76 -30.70 20.08
N GLU A 142 -35.97 -31.18 20.40
CA GLU A 142 -36.49 -31.26 21.77
C GLU A 142 -35.64 -32.20 22.63
N TRP A 143 -35.26 -33.37 22.11
CA TRP A 143 -34.35 -34.29 22.81
C TRP A 143 -32.97 -33.67 23.04
N ALA A 144 -32.39 -33.01 22.03
CA ALA A 144 -31.11 -32.32 22.15
C ALA A 144 -31.18 -31.14 23.14
N GLY A 145 -32.30 -30.41 23.15
CA GLY A 145 -32.57 -29.35 24.12
C GLY A 145 -32.70 -29.88 25.54
N GLU A 146 -33.38 -31.01 25.75
CA GLU A 146 -33.47 -31.68 27.05
C GLU A 146 -32.11 -32.21 27.51
N PHE A 147 -31.29 -32.72 26.60
CA PHE A 147 -29.90 -33.10 26.89
C PHE A 147 -29.09 -31.91 27.39
N ALA A 148 -29.17 -30.76 26.70
CA ALA A 148 -28.53 -29.51 27.14
C ALA A 148 -29.09 -29.00 28.47
N ARG A 149 -30.40 -29.07 28.70
CA ARG A 149 -31.03 -28.70 29.97
C ARG A 149 -30.51 -29.54 31.14
N ARG A 150 -30.18 -30.80 30.89
CA ARG A 150 -29.73 -31.76 31.90
C ARG A 150 -28.22 -31.67 32.18
N TYR A 151 -27.42 -31.40 31.15
CA TYR A 151 -25.96 -31.52 31.24
C TYR A 151 -25.18 -30.24 30.92
N GLY A 152 -25.82 -29.18 30.44
CA GLY A 152 -25.17 -27.98 29.91
C GLY A 152 -24.18 -27.29 30.86
N ASP A 153 -24.48 -27.28 32.17
CA ASP A 153 -23.56 -26.74 33.19
C ASP A 153 -22.18 -27.45 33.25
N ARG A 154 -22.06 -28.62 32.62
CA ARG A 154 -20.84 -29.47 32.59
C ARG A 154 -20.26 -29.63 31.20
N LEU A 155 -20.92 -29.09 30.17
CA LEU A 155 -20.54 -29.24 28.77
C LEU A 155 -20.19 -27.87 28.19
N THR A 156 -19.36 -27.86 27.16
CA THR A 156 -18.97 -26.61 26.48
C THR A 156 -19.34 -26.60 25.01
N ALA A 157 -19.52 -27.77 24.41
CA ALA A 157 -19.80 -27.90 22.98
C ALA A 157 -20.65 -29.13 22.69
N TYR A 158 -21.43 -29.08 21.61
CA TYR A 158 -22.29 -30.17 21.14
C TYR A 158 -22.04 -30.42 19.66
N ILE A 159 -21.77 -31.68 19.31
CA ILE A 159 -21.65 -32.08 17.91
C ILE A 159 -22.99 -32.64 17.46
N ILE A 160 -23.55 -32.06 16.41
CA ILE A 160 -24.89 -32.38 15.94
C ILE A 160 -24.80 -33.29 14.72
N TRP A 161 -25.12 -34.56 14.93
CA TRP A 161 -25.07 -35.66 13.97
C TRP A 161 -23.66 -36.11 13.58
N ASP A 162 -23.54 -37.30 12.97
CA ASP A 162 -22.31 -37.77 12.32
C ASP A 162 -22.52 -38.12 10.84
N GLU A 163 -21.55 -37.79 9.99
CA GLU A 163 -21.51 -38.19 8.57
C GLU A 163 -22.84 -38.08 7.76
N PRO A 164 -23.62 -36.98 7.86
CA PRO A 164 -24.91 -36.85 7.13
C PRO A 164 -24.72 -36.76 5.60
N ASN A 165 -23.47 -36.80 5.14
CA ASN A 165 -23.07 -36.86 3.75
C ASN A 165 -22.86 -38.30 3.22
N LEU A 166 -23.18 -39.32 4.02
CA LEU A 166 -23.27 -40.72 3.63
C LEU A 166 -24.71 -41.24 3.73
N THR A 167 -25.18 -41.97 2.71
CA THR A 167 -26.51 -42.61 2.76
C THR A 167 -26.63 -43.61 3.92
N SER A 168 -25.54 -44.32 4.23
CA SER A 168 -25.49 -45.30 5.32
C SER A 168 -25.66 -44.68 6.71
N HIS A 169 -25.47 -43.36 6.84
CA HIS A 169 -25.63 -42.60 8.08
C HIS A 169 -26.78 -41.57 7.97
N TRP A 170 -27.69 -41.81 7.03
CA TRP A 170 -28.87 -41.00 6.75
C TRP A 170 -30.07 -41.86 6.33
N GLY A 171 -30.31 -42.95 7.08
CA GLY A 171 -31.48 -43.83 6.87
C GLY A 171 -31.47 -44.63 5.57
N ASN A 172 -30.31 -44.82 4.93
CA ASN A 172 -30.17 -45.38 3.57
C ASN A 172 -30.98 -44.59 2.51
N GLN A 173 -31.17 -43.29 2.74
CA GLN A 173 -31.81 -42.37 1.82
C GLN A 173 -30.75 -41.53 1.07
N PRO A 174 -31.08 -40.92 -0.08
CA PRO A 174 -30.20 -39.93 -0.70
C PRO A 174 -29.82 -38.82 0.27
N VAL A 175 -28.56 -38.38 0.25
CA VAL A 175 -28.09 -37.36 1.19
C VAL A 175 -28.73 -36.00 0.90
N ASN A 176 -29.18 -35.31 1.94
CA ASN A 176 -29.89 -34.04 1.80
C ASN A 176 -29.30 -32.95 2.73
N PRO A 177 -28.38 -32.09 2.21
CA PRO A 177 -27.81 -30.99 2.98
C PRO A 177 -28.84 -30.00 3.52
N GLY A 178 -30.00 -29.85 2.85
CA GLY A 178 -31.07 -28.95 3.29
C GLY A 178 -31.85 -29.48 4.48
N GLU A 179 -32.10 -30.79 4.54
CA GLU A 179 -32.71 -31.44 5.71
C GLU A 179 -31.76 -31.42 6.91
N TYR A 180 -30.48 -31.72 6.69
CA TYR A 180 -29.48 -31.57 7.74
C TYR A 180 -29.36 -30.12 8.23
N ALA A 181 -29.42 -29.12 7.33
CA ALA A 181 -29.45 -27.71 7.72
C ALA A 181 -30.63 -27.39 8.64
N ALA A 182 -31.81 -27.93 8.35
CA ALA A 182 -33.01 -27.75 9.19
C ALA A 182 -32.85 -28.44 10.55
N LEU A 183 -32.37 -29.68 10.58
CA LEU A 183 -32.09 -30.43 11.81
C LEU A 183 -31.05 -29.72 12.69
N LEU A 184 -29.93 -29.31 12.10
CA LEU A 184 -28.86 -28.57 12.77
C LEU A 184 -29.39 -27.26 13.36
N SER A 185 -30.16 -26.50 12.60
CA SER A 185 -30.70 -25.20 13.05
C SER A 185 -31.72 -25.35 14.18
N ALA A 186 -32.59 -26.36 14.10
CA ALA A 186 -33.57 -26.66 15.14
C ALA A 186 -32.87 -27.11 16.43
N ALA A 187 -31.92 -28.05 16.34
CA ALA A 187 -31.15 -28.54 17.48
C ALA A 187 -30.31 -27.43 18.13
N ALA A 188 -29.60 -26.62 17.33
CA ALA A 188 -28.83 -25.48 17.83
C ALA A 188 -29.69 -24.48 18.61
N THR A 189 -30.91 -24.21 18.11
CA THR A 189 -31.86 -23.31 18.76
C THR A 189 -32.35 -23.89 20.08
N ALA A 190 -32.72 -25.17 20.11
CA ALA A 190 -33.20 -25.84 21.31
C ALA A 190 -32.11 -25.99 22.38
N ILE A 191 -30.88 -26.32 21.99
CA ILE A 191 -29.72 -26.37 22.88
C ILE A 191 -29.47 -24.98 23.48
N ARG A 192 -29.33 -23.94 22.65
CA ARG A 192 -29.04 -22.57 23.12
C ARG A 192 -30.17 -21.94 23.95
N HIS A 193 -31.38 -22.50 23.88
CA HIS A 193 -32.46 -22.10 24.77
C HIS A 193 -32.18 -22.48 26.24
N HIS A 194 -31.51 -23.62 26.46
CA HIS A 194 -31.17 -24.13 27.78
C HIS A 194 -29.72 -23.87 28.19
N ASP A 195 -28.81 -23.75 27.22
CA ASP A 195 -27.39 -23.49 27.39
C ASP A 195 -26.97 -22.34 26.44
N PRO A 196 -27.17 -21.07 26.84
CA PRO A 196 -26.96 -19.92 25.94
C PRO A 196 -25.53 -19.75 25.43
N ASP A 197 -24.54 -20.30 26.16
CA ASP A 197 -23.12 -20.22 25.82
C ASP A 197 -22.64 -21.45 25.03
N ALA A 198 -23.55 -22.38 24.69
CA ALA A 198 -23.25 -23.61 23.96
C ALA A 198 -22.57 -23.36 22.62
N VAL A 199 -21.39 -23.97 22.45
CA VAL A 199 -20.69 -24.03 21.16
C VAL A 199 -21.29 -25.15 20.31
N ILE A 200 -21.82 -24.80 19.15
CA ILE A 200 -22.44 -25.77 18.23
C ILE A 200 -21.44 -26.18 17.14
N VAL A 201 -21.19 -27.48 17.05
CA VAL A 201 -20.30 -28.09 16.06
C VAL A 201 -21.16 -28.81 15.02
N ALA A 202 -21.07 -28.38 13.76
CA ALA A 202 -21.68 -29.10 12.65
C ALA A 202 -21.03 -30.48 12.48
N ALA A 203 -21.78 -31.42 11.90
CA ALA A 203 -21.43 -32.82 11.81
C ALA A 203 -20.04 -33.02 11.18
N PRO A 204 -19.24 -33.95 11.71
CA PRO A 204 -17.99 -34.30 11.06
C PRO A 204 -18.30 -35.02 9.74
N LEU A 205 -18.00 -34.35 8.63
CA LEU A 205 -18.30 -34.88 7.30
C LEU A 205 -17.33 -36.00 6.92
N ALA A 206 -17.87 -37.11 6.41
CA ALA A 206 -17.09 -38.23 5.90
C ALA A 206 -16.27 -37.79 4.67
N PRO A 207 -14.99 -38.17 4.59
CA PRO A 207 -14.16 -37.80 3.45
C PRO A 207 -14.43 -38.74 2.28
N THR A 208 -15.13 -38.24 1.27
CA THR A 208 -15.53 -39.01 0.08
C THR A 208 -15.17 -38.29 -1.22
N ARG A 209 -15.30 -38.96 -2.37
CA ARG A 209 -15.05 -38.36 -3.71
C ARG A 209 -16.32 -38.24 -4.54
N GLU A 210 -17.42 -38.76 -4.03
CA GLU A 210 -18.71 -38.86 -4.70
C GLU A 210 -19.38 -37.49 -4.86
N THR A 211 -20.21 -37.37 -5.89
CA THR A 211 -20.93 -36.14 -6.25
C THR A 211 -22.45 -36.28 -6.11
N GLY A 212 -22.93 -37.28 -5.36
CA GLY A 212 -24.34 -37.58 -5.15
C GLY A 212 -24.92 -38.62 -6.14
N PRO A 213 -26.16 -39.09 -5.89
CA PRO A 213 -27.05 -38.66 -4.80
C PRO A 213 -26.86 -39.46 -3.49
N ASP A 214 -26.18 -40.61 -3.52
CA ASP A 214 -26.08 -41.50 -2.35
C ASP A 214 -25.05 -40.99 -1.33
N ASN A 215 -23.87 -40.56 -1.80
CA ASN A 215 -22.84 -39.93 -0.98
C ASN A 215 -22.40 -38.62 -1.62
N LEU A 216 -21.98 -37.64 -0.81
CA LEU A 216 -21.47 -36.37 -1.30
C LEU A 216 -20.15 -36.00 -0.61
N ALA A 217 -19.16 -35.61 -1.40
CA ALA A 217 -17.87 -35.16 -0.89
C ALA A 217 -18.03 -34.01 0.11
N ASP A 218 -17.31 -34.09 1.22
CA ASP A 218 -17.30 -33.14 2.33
C ASP A 218 -17.23 -31.66 1.91
N PRO A 219 -16.36 -31.19 1.00
CA PRO A 219 -16.39 -29.78 0.57
C PRO A 219 -17.67 -29.40 -0.19
N LEU A 220 -18.23 -30.34 -0.98
CA LEU A 220 -19.47 -30.10 -1.74
C LEU A 220 -20.68 -30.07 -0.81
N TYR A 221 -20.71 -30.96 0.18
CA TYR A 221 -21.76 -31.01 1.19
C TYR A 221 -21.74 -29.73 2.05
N LEU A 222 -20.56 -29.30 2.52
CA LEU A 222 -20.42 -28.04 3.26
C LEU A 222 -20.86 -26.83 2.41
N ALA A 223 -20.47 -26.77 1.14
CA ALA A 223 -20.90 -25.70 0.24
C ALA A 223 -22.43 -25.70 0.03
N ALA A 224 -23.06 -26.88 -0.02
CA ALA A 224 -24.51 -27.00 -0.09
C ALA A 224 -25.19 -26.59 1.24
N LEU A 225 -24.58 -26.91 2.38
CA LEU A 225 -25.03 -26.51 3.71
C LEU A 225 -25.03 -24.99 3.89
N TYR A 226 -23.98 -24.30 3.42
CA TYR A 226 -23.94 -22.83 3.36
C TYR A 226 -25.07 -22.26 2.48
N LYS A 227 -25.29 -22.84 1.29
CA LYS A 227 -26.38 -22.42 0.40
C LYS A 227 -27.77 -22.64 1.01
N ALA A 228 -27.92 -23.64 1.88
CA ALA A 228 -29.15 -23.89 2.62
C ALA A 228 -29.37 -22.91 3.79
N GLY A 229 -28.43 -22.00 4.06
CA GLY A 229 -28.59 -20.95 5.08
C GLY A 229 -28.13 -21.34 6.49
N ALA A 230 -27.38 -22.44 6.64
CA ALA A 230 -26.98 -22.95 7.96
C ALA A 230 -25.81 -22.20 8.63
N ALA A 231 -25.24 -21.15 7.99
CA ALA A 231 -24.07 -20.45 8.49
C ALA A 231 -24.25 -19.90 9.93
N GLY A 232 -25.46 -19.47 10.29
CA GLY A 232 -25.77 -18.99 11.65
C GLY A 232 -26.04 -20.10 12.68
N SER A 233 -26.09 -21.35 12.24
CA SER A 233 -26.52 -22.50 13.05
C SER A 233 -25.36 -23.28 13.67
N PHE A 234 -24.11 -22.96 13.30
CA PHE A 234 -22.91 -23.56 13.87
C PHE A 234 -21.81 -22.53 14.12
N ASP A 235 -21.00 -22.80 15.14
CA ASP A 235 -19.80 -22.03 15.48
C ASP A 235 -18.53 -22.69 14.90
N ILE A 236 -18.59 -24.00 14.67
CA ILE A 236 -17.48 -24.83 14.19
C ILE A 236 -17.98 -25.79 13.12
N VAL A 237 -17.17 -26.00 12.07
CA VAL A 237 -17.35 -27.11 11.14
C VAL A 237 -16.44 -28.27 11.55
N ALA A 238 -16.95 -29.50 11.57
CA ALA A 238 -16.11 -30.67 11.80
C ALA A 238 -15.72 -31.37 10.48
N ALA A 239 -14.50 -31.87 10.44
CA ALA A 239 -13.91 -32.66 9.36
C ALA A 239 -13.44 -34.01 9.89
N LYS A 240 -13.19 -34.98 9.01
CA LYS A 240 -12.53 -36.25 9.37
C LYS A 240 -11.21 -36.45 8.61
N PRO A 241 -10.10 -35.80 9.03
CA PRO A 241 -8.81 -35.91 8.35
C PRO A 241 -8.09 -37.23 8.60
N TYR A 242 -8.57 -38.32 7.99
CA TYR A 242 -7.80 -39.56 7.95
C TYR A 242 -6.54 -39.40 7.09
N GLY A 243 -5.44 -39.99 7.52
CA GLY A 243 -4.19 -39.94 6.78
C GLY A 243 -4.13 -40.88 5.57
N PHE A 244 -5.03 -41.87 5.51
CA PHE A 244 -5.08 -42.91 4.49
C PHE A 244 -3.68 -43.54 4.24
N ASP A 245 -3.26 -43.62 2.98
CA ASP A 245 -1.99 -44.24 2.58
C ASP A 245 -0.77 -43.32 2.74
N THR A 246 -0.97 -42.05 3.11
CA THR A 246 0.09 -41.02 3.15
C THR A 246 0.45 -40.56 4.55
N GLY A 247 1.65 -40.00 4.71
CA GLY A 247 2.02 -39.33 5.96
C GLY A 247 1.42 -37.92 6.06
N PRO A 248 1.50 -37.31 7.26
CA PRO A 248 1.02 -35.95 7.50
C PRO A 248 1.75 -34.89 6.67
N GLU A 249 2.88 -35.20 6.04
CA GLU A 249 3.64 -34.30 5.16
C GLU A 249 3.07 -34.17 3.74
N ASP A 250 2.10 -35.00 3.33
CA ASP A 250 1.41 -34.83 2.03
C ASP A 250 0.56 -33.55 2.07
N ARG A 251 1.03 -32.50 1.38
CA ARG A 251 0.32 -31.21 1.24
C ARG A 251 -0.61 -31.14 0.03
N THR A 252 -0.89 -32.27 -0.62
CA THR A 252 -1.80 -32.29 -1.76
C THR A 252 -3.22 -31.97 -1.29
N VAL A 253 -3.76 -30.84 -1.73
CA VAL A 253 -5.14 -30.41 -1.43
C VAL A 253 -5.95 -30.51 -2.72
N ASN A 254 -6.70 -31.59 -2.87
CA ASN A 254 -7.52 -31.88 -4.05
C ASN A 254 -8.73 -32.72 -3.64
N ILE A 255 -9.91 -32.45 -4.20
CA ILE A 255 -11.15 -33.18 -3.88
C ILE A 255 -11.05 -34.68 -4.21
N ASP A 256 -10.26 -35.07 -5.22
CA ASP A 256 -10.02 -36.46 -5.61
C ASP A 256 -8.98 -37.17 -4.73
N ARG A 257 -8.35 -36.44 -3.79
CA ARG A 257 -7.33 -36.94 -2.88
C ARG A 257 -7.88 -37.04 -1.46
N LEU A 258 -7.82 -38.25 -0.91
CA LEU A 258 -8.11 -38.52 0.50
C LEU A 258 -6.78 -38.57 1.26
N ASN A 259 -6.55 -37.61 2.17
CA ASN A 259 -5.36 -37.50 3.01
C ASN A 259 -5.59 -36.56 4.20
N PHE A 260 -4.59 -36.45 5.07
CA PHE A 260 -4.62 -35.59 6.26
C PHE A 260 -4.81 -34.10 5.94
N SER A 261 -4.38 -33.64 4.75
CA SER A 261 -4.47 -32.25 4.30
C SER A 261 -5.87 -31.84 3.81
N ARG A 262 -6.81 -32.79 3.71
CA ARG A 262 -8.15 -32.57 3.15
C ARG A 262 -8.99 -31.47 3.84
N PRO A 263 -8.93 -31.23 5.17
CA PRO A 263 -9.70 -30.15 5.81
C PRO A 263 -9.41 -28.76 5.27
N ILE A 264 -8.28 -28.56 4.58
CA ILE A 264 -7.95 -27.30 3.92
C ILE A 264 -9.01 -26.97 2.85
N LEU A 265 -9.62 -27.96 2.19
CA LEU A 265 -10.74 -27.73 1.27
C LEU A 265 -11.98 -27.17 1.99
N LEU A 266 -12.28 -27.68 3.18
CA LEU A 266 -13.40 -27.17 3.98
C LEU A 266 -13.10 -25.75 4.45
N ARG A 267 -11.85 -25.49 4.86
CA ARG A 267 -11.39 -24.14 5.21
C ARG A 267 -11.54 -23.15 4.05
N GLU A 268 -11.21 -23.56 2.84
CA GLU A 268 -11.41 -22.74 1.63
C GLU A 268 -12.89 -22.43 1.39
N VAL A 269 -13.78 -23.42 1.55
CA VAL A 269 -15.23 -23.21 1.47
C VAL A 269 -15.72 -22.23 2.56
N MET A 270 -15.24 -22.33 3.79
CA MET A 270 -15.61 -21.39 4.87
C MET A 270 -15.15 -19.97 4.56
N ILE A 271 -13.92 -19.79 4.08
CA ILE A 271 -13.36 -18.49 3.69
C ILE A 271 -14.20 -17.87 2.56
N ASP A 272 -14.54 -18.64 1.53
CA ASP A 272 -15.36 -18.18 0.41
C ASP A 272 -16.77 -17.74 0.83
N ASN A 273 -17.27 -18.24 1.96
CA ASN A 273 -18.58 -17.89 2.53
C ASN A 273 -18.50 -16.88 3.69
N GLY A 274 -17.31 -16.31 3.98
CA GLY A 274 -17.13 -15.26 5.00
C GLY A 274 -16.84 -15.74 6.42
N ASP A 275 -16.82 -17.05 6.68
CA ASP A 275 -16.60 -17.66 8.01
C ASP A 275 -15.10 -17.93 8.28
N SER A 276 -14.24 -16.99 7.90
CA SER A 276 -12.79 -17.13 8.12
C SER A 276 -12.39 -17.03 9.60
N ASP A 277 -13.26 -16.54 10.46
CA ASP A 277 -13.10 -16.39 11.90
C ASP A 277 -13.55 -17.64 12.70
N LYS A 278 -14.19 -18.62 12.06
CA LYS A 278 -14.60 -19.88 12.71
C LYS A 278 -13.55 -20.97 12.60
N ALA A 279 -13.47 -21.82 13.61
CA ALA A 279 -12.57 -22.97 13.65
C ALA A 279 -13.10 -24.18 12.87
N ILE A 280 -12.19 -25.10 12.57
CA ILE A 280 -12.51 -26.46 12.14
C ILE A 280 -12.05 -27.43 13.22
N TRP A 281 -12.88 -28.40 13.59
CA TRP A 281 -12.48 -29.50 14.46
C TRP A 281 -12.30 -30.79 13.65
N ALA A 282 -11.40 -31.67 14.08
CA ALA A 282 -11.32 -33.02 13.52
C ALA A 282 -12.15 -33.96 14.40
N GLY A 283 -13.33 -34.35 13.91
CA GLY A 283 -14.23 -35.27 14.63
C GLY A 283 -13.68 -36.69 14.72
N ASN A 284 -12.91 -37.11 13.71
CA ASN A 284 -12.16 -38.36 13.69
C ASN A 284 -10.89 -38.16 12.86
N TRP A 285 -9.74 -38.62 13.35
CA TRP A 285 -8.51 -38.61 12.56
C TRP A 285 -7.53 -39.69 13.02
N GLY A 286 -6.57 -40.00 12.16
CA GLY A 286 -5.49 -40.94 12.46
C GLY A 286 -5.08 -41.79 11.28
N TRP A 287 -4.26 -42.81 11.58
CA TRP A 287 -3.81 -43.83 10.65
C TRP A 287 -4.17 -45.21 11.16
N ASN A 288 -4.57 -46.10 10.26
CA ASN A 288 -4.97 -47.44 10.61
C ASN A 288 -3.76 -48.40 10.62
N SER A 289 -3.60 -49.17 11.69
CA SER A 289 -2.55 -50.17 11.83
C SER A 289 -3.10 -51.49 12.37
N LEU A 290 -3.58 -52.34 11.44
CA LEU A 290 -3.97 -53.72 11.74
C LEU A 290 -2.75 -54.57 12.13
N PRO A 291 -2.89 -55.50 13.09
CA PRO A 291 -1.79 -56.35 13.55
C PRO A 291 -1.33 -57.33 12.45
N ALA A 292 -0.08 -57.79 12.58
CA ALA A 292 0.45 -58.82 11.68
C ALA A 292 -0.38 -60.11 11.81
N GLY A 293 -0.83 -60.64 10.66
CA GLY A 293 -1.69 -61.83 10.63
C GLY A 293 -3.19 -61.55 10.80
N TRP A 294 -3.63 -60.30 10.64
CA TRP A 294 -5.05 -59.93 10.63
C TRP A 294 -5.87 -60.81 9.67
N ALA A 295 -6.95 -61.39 10.20
CA ALA A 295 -7.86 -62.28 9.48
C ALA A 295 -9.29 -61.72 9.31
N GLY A 296 -9.53 -60.48 9.78
CA GLY A 296 -10.79 -59.77 9.60
C GLY A 296 -10.84 -59.01 8.27
N GLU A 297 -11.77 -58.07 8.17
CA GLU A 297 -11.94 -57.24 6.96
C GLU A 297 -10.75 -56.28 6.76
N PRO A 298 -10.33 -56.03 5.51
CA PRO A 298 -9.23 -55.11 5.23
C PRO A 298 -9.61 -53.65 5.54
N SER A 299 -8.63 -52.85 5.93
CA SER A 299 -8.84 -51.42 6.19
C SER A 299 -9.10 -50.65 4.88
N ILE A 300 -10.17 -49.86 4.87
CA ILE A 300 -10.48 -48.88 3.82
C ILE A 300 -9.73 -47.55 4.02
N TRP A 301 -9.11 -47.35 5.19
CA TRP A 301 -8.38 -46.13 5.57
C TRP A 301 -6.86 -46.26 5.38
N GLY A 302 -6.45 -47.13 4.46
CA GLY A 302 -5.04 -47.51 4.28
C GLY A 302 -4.53 -48.40 5.42
N GLN A 303 -3.25 -48.79 5.33
CA GLN A 303 -2.61 -49.66 6.32
C GLN A 303 -1.18 -49.21 6.58
N THR A 304 -0.80 -49.10 7.85
CA THR A 304 0.56 -48.75 8.26
C THR A 304 1.06 -49.66 9.40
N SER A 305 2.36 -49.66 9.67
CA SER A 305 2.90 -50.37 10.85
C SER A 305 2.63 -49.57 12.14
N GLU A 306 2.59 -50.23 13.29
CA GLU A 306 2.31 -49.56 14.57
C GLU A 306 3.31 -48.44 14.88
N ALA A 307 4.59 -48.65 14.56
CA ALA A 307 5.62 -47.61 14.70
C ALA A 307 5.38 -46.40 13.78
N GLN A 308 4.92 -46.64 12.54
CA GLN A 308 4.57 -45.57 11.62
C GLN A 308 3.28 -44.86 12.04
N GLN A 309 2.28 -45.57 12.57
CA GLN A 309 1.08 -44.97 13.15
C GLN A 309 1.46 -44.00 14.27
N ALA A 310 2.27 -44.44 15.23
CA ALA A 310 2.73 -43.60 16.33
C ALA A 310 3.46 -42.34 15.83
N GLY A 311 4.43 -42.50 14.91
CA GLY A 311 5.19 -41.37 14.35
C GLY A 311 4.34 -40.40 13.53
N ARG A 312 3.41 -40.90 12.70
CA ARG A 312 2.52 -40.08 11.87
C ARG A 312 1.49 -39.34 12.72
N THR A 313 0.96 -39.97 13.76
CA THR A 313 0.03 -39.33 14.69
C THR A 313 0.66 -38.15 15.42
N VAL A 314 1.88 -38.32 15.97
CA VAL A 314 2.62 -37.20 16.58
C VAL A 314 2.92 -36.09 15.57
N ALA A 315 3.43 -36.44 14.39
CA ALA A 315 3.75 -35.46 13.34
C ALA A 315 2.51 -34.73 12.80
N GLY A 316 1.34 -35.39 12.75
CA GLY A 316 0.07 -34.79 12.35
C GLY A 316 -0.43 -33.75 13.37
N LEU A 317 -0.35 -34.06 14.67
CA LEU A 317 -0.68 -33.11 15.74
C LEU A 317 0.24 -31.88 15.70
N GLU A 318 1.56 -32.11 15.56
CA GLU A 318 2.53 -31.02 15.46
C GLU A 318 2.30 -30.16 14.21
N ARG A 319 2.04 -30.78 13.05
CA ARG A 319 1.69 -30.02 11.84
C ARG A 319 0.46 -29.16 12.05
N ALA A 320 -0.61 -29.69 12.65
CA ALA A 320 -1.82 -28.92 12.92
C ALA A 320 -1.53 -27.71 13.84
N ARG A 321 -0.73 -27.88 14.88
CA ARG A 321 -0.31 -26.78 15.79
C ARG A 321 0.53 -25.72 15.10
N GLN A 322 1.41 -26.13 14.18
CA GLN A 322 2.35 -25.23 13.51
C GLN A 322 1.72 -24.49 12.33
N GLU A 323 0.83 -25.15 11.59
CA GLU A 323 0.32 -24.66 10.31
C GLU A 323 -1.12 -24.20 10.34
N TRP A 324 -1.93 -24.75 11.24
CA TRP A 324 -3.39 -24.59 11.23
C TRP A 324 -3.88 -23.99 12.56
N PRO A 325 -3.60 -22.69 12.83
CA PRO A 325 -4.17 -22.02 14.01
C PRO A 325 -5.72 -22.00 13.99
N TRP A 326 -6.33 -22.21 12.82
CA TRP A 326 -7.77 -22.38 12.64
C TRP A 326 -8.29 -23.79 12.98
N MET A 327 -7.40 -24.78 13.15
CA MET A 327 -7.77 -26.12 13.62
C MET A 327 -7.91 -26.08 15.14
N GLY A 328 -9.05 -26.54 15.65
CA GLY A 328 -9.34 -26.64 17.08
C GLY A 328 -9.05 -28.03 17.63
N ILE A 329 -10.06 -28.69 18.20
CA ILE A 329 -9.89 -30.02 18.78
C ILE A 329 -9.74 -31.07 17.67
N LEU A 330 -8.79 -31.98 17.85
CA LEU A 330 -8.60 -33.15 17.00
C LEU A 330 -8.85 -34.44 17.78
N PHE A 331 -10.04 -35.03 17.62
CA PHE A 331 -10.42 -36.29 18.25
C PHE A 331 -9.84 -37.48 17.49
N LEU A 332 -8.81 -38.11 18.07
CA LEU A 332 -8.25 -39.35 17.55
C LEU A 332 -9.34 -40.41 17.42
N GLU A 333 -9.30 -41.18 16.33
CA GLU A 333 -10.44 -41.98 15.87
C GLU A 333 -11.05 -42.90 16.94
N ASN A 334 -10.25 -43.55 17.80
CA ASN A 334 -10.75 -44.14 19.04
C ASN A 334 -9.63 -44.45 20.07
N TRP A 335 -10.00 -44.47 21.36
CA TRP A 335 -9.20 -45.14 22.39
C TRP A 335 -9.29 -46.66 22.22
N LYS A 336 -10.51 -47.16 22.19
CA LYS A 336 -10.93 -48.54 21.88
C LYS A 336 -12.24 -48.45 21.10
N PRO A 337 -12.43 -49.19 20.00
CA PRO A 337 -13.65 -49.09 19.20
C PRO A 337 -14.79 -49.92 19.84
N ASP A 338 -16.02 -49.50 19.61
CA ASP A 338 -17.19 -50.36 19.75
C ASP A 338 -17.48 -51.03 18.40
N ALA A 339 -16.73 -52.10 18.12
CA ALA A 339 -16.84 -52.85 16.87
C ALA A 339 -16.49 -54.33 17.06
N PRO A 340 -17.07 -55.25 16.26
CA PRO A 340 -16.71 -56.67 16.27
C PRO A 340 -15.21 -56.90 16.08
N ALA A 341 -14.68 -58.00 16.62
CA ALA A 341 -13.23 -58.27 16.62
C ALA A 341 -12.59 -58.35 15.22
N GLY A 342 -13.39 -58.59 14.16
CA GLY A 342 -12.92 -58.63 12.77
C GLY A 342 -13.03 -57.29 12.02
N ASP A 343 -13.46 -56.21 12.68
CA ASP A 343 -13.65 -54.89 12.06
C ASP A 343 -12.31 -54.13 11.96
N PRO A 344 -11.98 -53.51 10.81
CA PRO A 344 -10.74 -52.80 10.63
C PRO A 344 -10.59 -51.55 11.52
N ARG A 345 -11.66 -51.03 12.15
CA ARG A 345 -11.59 -49.93 13.14
C ARG A 345 -10.69 -50.25 14.33
N TRP A 346 -10.48 -51.53 14.65
CA TRP A 346 -9.48 -51.96 15.63
C TRP A 346 -8.06 -51.50 15.29
N GLY A 347 -7.76 -51.27 14.01
CA GLY A 347 -6.49 -50.71 13.58
C GLY A 347 -6.21 -49.28 14.07
N PHE A 348 -7.24 -48.51 14.44
CA PHE A 348 -7.08 -47.14 14.96
C PHE A 348 -6.89 -47.05 16.47
N SER A 349 -7.26 -48.10 17.21
CA SER A 349 -7.16 -48.11 18.68
C SER A 349 -5.77 -47.76 19.13
N ILE A 350 -5.68 -46.91 20.18
CA ILE A 350 -4.42 -46.52 20.81
C ILE A 350 -4.26 -47.10 22.21
N ALA A 351 -5.29 -47.72 22.78
CA ALA A 351 -5.26 -48.32 24.12
C ALA A 351 -4.15 -49.39 24.22
N GLY A 352 -3.20 -49.17 25.12
CA GLY A 352 -2.07 -50.10 25.33
C GLY A 352 -1.09 -50.21 24.17
N ARG A 353 -1.09 -49.27 23.22
CA ARG A 353 -0.24 -49.28 22.02
C ARG A 353 0.83 -48.19 22.03
N ALA A 354 1.84 -48.35 21.17
CA ALA A 354 2.96 -47.41 21.06
C ALA A 354 2.51 -45.96 20.77
N THR A 355 1.37 -45.79 20.08
CA THR A 355 0.80 -44.48 19.74
C THR A 355 0.44 -43.67 20.98
N ALA A 356 -0.19 -44.27 22.01
CA ALA A 356 -0.52 -43.57 23.25
C ALA A 356 0.74 -43.11 23.98
N THR A 357 1.74 -43.98 24.12
CA THR A 357 3.02 -43.64 24.74
C THR A 357 3.76 -42.52 23.98
N ALA A 358 3.78 -42.57 22.65
CA ALA A 358 4.42 -41.55 21.83
C ALA A 358 3.75 -40.18 21.96
N LEU A 359 2.41 -40.14 22.01
CA LEU A 359 1.65 -38.91 22.25
C LEU A 359 1.91 -38.34 23.63
N THR A 360 1.88 -39.16 24.68
CA THR A 360 2.20 -38.70 26.04
C THR A 360 3.61 -38.13 26.10
N ALA A 361 4.59 -38.78 25.49
CA ALA A 361 5.96 -38.26 25.42
C ALA A 361 6.04 -36.92 24.66
N ALA A 362 5.31 -36.77 23.55
CA ALA A 362 5.26 -35.53 22.78
C ALA A 362 4.58 -34.38 23.55
N ILE A 363 3.48 -34.66 24.25
CA ILE A 363 2.77 -33.68 25.09
C ILE A 363 3.64 -33.25 26.27
N VAL A 364 4.33 -34.18 26.93
CA VAL A 364 5.23 -33.88 28.05
C VAL A 364 6.48 -33.11 27.58
N ALA A 365 6.97 -33.36 26.37
CA ALA A 365 8.06 -32.60 25.79
C ALA A 365 7.65 -31.17 25.37
N GLN A 366 6.36 -30.92 25.17
CA GLN A 366 5.85 -29.59 24.88
C GLN A 366 5.79 -28.76 26.16
N SER A 367 6.57 -27.69 26.19
CA SER A 367 6.60 -26.80 27.34
C SER A 367 5.38 -25.85 27.28
N PRO A 368 4.58 -25.75 28.37
CA PRO A 368 3.37 -24.92 28.37
C PRO A 368 3.70 -23.42 28.26
N ASP A 369 4.93 -23.01 28.57
CA ASP A 369 5.44 -21.63 28.44
C ASP A 369 5.79 -21.24 27.00
N ILE A 370 5.41 -22.02 25.99
CA ILE A 370 5.68 -21.71 24.58
C ILE A 370 4.36 -21.52 23.83
N ALA A 371 4.12 -20.31 23.36
CA ALA A 371 3.00 -19.99 22.48
C ALA A 371 3.24 -20.54 21.06
N MET A 372 2.33 -21.40 20.59
CA MET A 372 2.35 -21.94 19.22
C MET A 372 1.76 -20.93 18.21
N PRO A 373 1.93 -21.13 16.89
CA PRO A 373 1.32 -20.26 15.87
C PRO A 373 -0.19 -20.08 16.08
N GLY A 374 -0.65 -18.82 16.01
CA GLY A 374 -1.99 -18.42 16.44
C GLY A 374 -1.99 -17.08 17.18
N PHE A 375 -3.17 -16.60 17.54
CA PHE A 375 -3.34 -15.41 18.37
C PHE A 375 -3.46 -15.80 19.85
N HIS A 376 -2.78 -15.04 20.71
CA HIS A 376 -2.74 -15.24 22.15
C HIS A 376 -3.13 -13.92 22.84
N PRO A 377 -4.24 -13.88 23.61
CA PRO A 377 -4.67 -12.68 24.31
C PRO A 377 -3.68 -12.31 25.43
N ALA A 378 -3.52 -11.03 25.72
CA ALA A 378 -2.66 -10.57 26.82
C ALA A 378 -3.30 -10.92 28.17
N THR A 379 -2.71 -11.87 28.91
CA THR A 379 -3.27 -12.37 30.18
C THR A 379 -2.16 -12.78 31.14
N PRO A 380 -2.32 -12.57 32.47
CA PRO A 380 -1.30 -12.94 33.45
C PRO A 380 -1.27 -14.44 33.76
N ASN A 381 -2.27 -15.21 33.29
CA ASN A 381 -2.42 -16.63 33.62
C ASN A 381 -1.79 -17.56 32.57
N ASP A 382 -1.32 -17.02 31.45
CA ASP A 382 -0.67 -17.79 30.38
C ASP A 382 0.84 -17.85 30.67
N PRO A 383 1.42 -19.04 30.89
CA PRO A 383 2.83 -19.19 31.24
C PRO A 383 3.78 -18.78 30.11
N SER A 384 3.30 -18.64 28.86
CA SER A 384 4.10 -18.09 27.76
C SER A 384 4.33 -16.58 27.87
N GLN A 385 3.65 -15.92 28.82
CA GLN A 385 3.65 -14.48 29.02
C GLN A 385 4.08 -14.13 30.45
N ILE A 386 5.21 -13.45 30.59
CA ILE A 386 5.71 -13.00 31.89
C ILE A 386 5.68 -11.47 31.91
N PHE A 387 4.71 -10.93 32.64
CA PHE A 387 4.54 -9.49 32.84
C PHE A 387 5.28 -9.03 34.10
N GLU A 388 6.10 -7.98 33.97
CA GLU A 388 6.88 -7.37 35.04
C GLU A 388 6.49 -5.88 35.16
N GLY A 389 6.19 -5.41 36.37
CA GLY A 389 5.76 -4.03 36.63
C GLY A 389 4.32 -3.92 37.12
N ASN A 390 3.65 -2.81 36.77
CA ASN A 390 2.32 -2.42 37.23
C ASN A 390 1.24 -2.62 36.15
N TRP A 391 1.36 -3.67 35.33
CA TRP A 391 0.36 -4.00 34.31
C TRP A 391 -1.03 -4.24 34.94
N ARG A 392 -2.07 -3.74 34.28
CA ARG A 392 -3.47 -4.04 34.61
C ARG A 392 -4.09 -4.86 33.50
N PHE A 393 -5.07 -5.70 33.82
CA PHE A 393 -5.67 -6.63 32.86
C PHE A 393 -7.20 -6.49 32.82
N SER A 394 -7.75 -6.60 31.61
CA SER A 394 -9.17 -6.65 31.32
C SER A 394 -9.43 -7.80 30.35
N PRO A 395 -10.43 -8.66 30.61
CA PRO A 395 -10.85 -9.66 29.64
C PRO A 395 -11.30 -9.07 28.30
N GLU A 396 -11.85 -7.85 28.31
CA GLU A 396 -12.37 -7.18 27.11
C GLU A 396 -11.29 -6.43 26.33
N PHE A 397 -10.34 -5.79 27.04
CA PHE A 397 -9.39 -4.86 26.43
C PHE A 397 -7.94 -5.35 26.41
N GLY A 398 -7.62 -6.44 27.11
CA GLY A 398 -6.26 -6.96 27.24
C GLY A 398 -5.48 -6.30 28.39
N ALA A 399 -4.23 -5.94 28.12
CA ALA A 399 -3.30 -5.41 29.11
C ALA A 399 -3.05 -3.91 28.93
N ASP A 400 -3.06 -3.19 30.05
CA ASP A 400 -2.75 -1.77 30.13
C ASP A 400 -1.47 -1.52 30.93
N ILE A 401 -0.70 -0.53 30.45
CA ILE A 401 0.63 -0.20 30.93
C ILE A 401 0.51 0.68 32.19
N GLY A 402 1.46 0.57 33.11
CA GLY A 402 1.66 1.56 34.17
C GLY A 402 2.30 2.86 33.65
N GLN A 403 2.77 3.73 34.55
CA GLN A 403 3.32 5.03 34.15
C GLN A 403 4.67 4.92 33.40
N SER A 404 5.55 3.98 33.79
CA SER A 404 6.83 3.73 33.12
C SER A 404 7.53 2.47 33.63
N GLY A 405 8.31 1.81 32.76
CA GLY A 405 9.24 0.73 33.13
C GLY A 405 8.62 -0.67 33.12
N ASP A 406 7.38 -0.80 32.68
CA ASP A 406 6.68 -2.07 32.59
C ASP A 406 7.20 -2.89 31.40
N ARG A 407 7.39 -4.18 31.62
CA ARG A 407 7.96 -5.12 30.65
C ARG A 407 7.09 -6.34 30.49
N VAL A 408 7.11 -6.93 29.31
CA VAL A 408 6.52 -8.25 29.07
C VAL A 408 7.48 -9.10 28.24
N ARG A 409 7.67 -10.33 28.69
CA ARG A 409 8.42 -11.37 27.99
C ARG A 409 7.44 -12.39 27.43
N LEU A 410 7.49 -12.61 26.13
CA LEU A 410 6.61 -13.50 25.37
C LEU A 410 7.47 -14.59 24.72
N THR A 411 7.25 -15.85 25.10
CA THR A 411 7.99 -16.99 24.56
C THR A 411 7.12 -17.72 23.54
N PHE A 412 7.63 -17.93 22.33
CA PHE A 412 6.83 -18.49 21.23
C PHE A 412 7.64 -19.41 20.32
N TRP A 413 6.94 -20.30 19.62
CA TRP A 413 7.48 -21.08 18.51
C TRP A 413 6.92 -20.58 17.18
N GLY A 414 7.77 -20.16 16.25
CA GLY A 414 7.31 -19.65 14.95
C GLY A 414 8.40 -18.99 14.13
N THR A 415 8.01 -18.31 13.04
CA THR A 415 8.91 -17.55 12.17
C THR A 415 8.62 -16.06 12.14
N ASP A 416 7.44 -15.67 12.59
CA ASP A 416 6.96 -14.29 12.57
C ASP A 416 6.21 -14.03 13.88
N ILE A 417 6.34 -12.81 14.42
CA ILE A 417 5.57 -12.38 15.59
C ILE A 417 5.14 -10.93 15.41
N GLY A 418 3.92 -10.63 15.84
CA GLY A 418 3.42 -9.27 15.99
C GLY A 418 2.54 -9.12 17.21
N VAL A 419 2.23 -7.88 17.53
CA VAL A 419 1.44 -7.51 18.71
C VAL A 419 0.17 -6.80 18.28
N LYS A 420 -0.96 -7.19 18.86
CA LYS A 420 -2.24 -6.54 18.64
C LYS A 420 -2.35 -5.36 19.58
N VAL A 421 -2.32 -4.17 19.01
CA VAL A 421 -2.22 -2.91 19.77
C VAL A 421 -3.30 -1.93 19.34
N ARG A 422 -3.74 -1.12 20.30
CA ARG A 422 -4.59 0.04 20.01
C ARG A 422 -3.72 1.20 19.55
N ARG A 423 -4.14 1.86 18.47
CA ARG A 423 -3.54 3.09 17.95
C ARG A 423 -4.56 4.22 17.94
N ALA A 424 -4.26 5.30 18.65
CA ALA A 424 -5.09 6.50 18.71
C ALA A 424 -4.23 7.76 18.94
N ASP A 425 -4.86 8.91 19.23
CA ASP A 425 -4.17 10.18 19.49
C ASP A 425 -3.53 10.25 20.90
N PHE A 426 -2.65 9.29 21.20
CA PHE A 426 -1.82 9.30 22.39
C PHE A 426 -0.36 8.98 22.06
N ARG A 427 0.55 9.46 22.90
CA ARG A 427 2.00 9.22 22.78
C ARG A 427 2.38 8.01 23.61
N ALA A 428 2.65 6.88 22.96
CA ALA A 428 3.22 5.70 23.60
C ALA A 428 4.06 4.87 22.63
N ARG A 429 4.96 4.05 23.18
CA ARG A 429 5.85 3.16 22.42
C ARG A 429 6.06 1.84 23.12
N PHE A 430 6.30 0.80 22.32
CA PHE A 430 6.95 -0.43 22.78
C PHE A 430 8.34 -0.54 22.17
N TYR A 431 9.36 -0.74 22.99
CA TYR A 431 10.69 -1.12 22.55
C TYR A 431 10.79 -2.63 22.52
N ALA A 432 11.15 -3.20 21.37
CA ALA A 432 11.09 -4.63 21.15
C ALA A 432 12.46 -5.23 20.86
N THR A 433 12.76 -6.34 21.52
CA THR A 433 13.88 -7.21 21.16
C THR A 433 13.42 -8.64 20.93
N ILE A 434 14.08 -9.34 20.02
CA ILE A 434 13.93 -10.77 19.75
C ILE A 434 15.25 -11.43 20.06
N ASP A 435 15.24 -12.38 21.00
CA ASP A 435 16.43 -13.11 21.44
C ASP A 435 17.58 -12.17 21.85
N GLY A 436 17.24 -11.07 22.53
CA GLY A 436 18.18 -10.02 22.98
C GLY A 436 18.72 -9.12 21.86
N ARG A 437 18.23 -9.23 20.62
CA ARG A 437 18.60 -8.37 19.48
C ARG A 437 17.45 -7.43 19.12
N PRO A 438 17.72 -6.21 18.61
CA PRO A 438 16.65 -5.32 18.16
C PRO A 438 15.73 -6.00 17.14
N ALA A 439 14.42 -5.89 17.34
CA ALA A 439 13.42 -6.48 16.45
C ALA A 439 13.62 -6.02 15.00
N ASN A 440 13.50 -6.94 14.04
CA ASN A 440 13.92 -6.72 12.65
C ASN A 440 12.82 -6.13 11.74
N ALA A 441 11.59 -5.96 12.23
CA ALA A 441 10.49 -5.35 11.47
C ALA A 441 10.13 -3.92 11.92
N LEU A 442 10.85 -3.37 12.90
CA LEU A 442 10.59 -2.05 13.48
C LEU A 442 11.71 -1.04 13.14
N PRO A 443 11.36 0.25 13.00
CA PRO A 443 12.35 1.32 12.91
C PRO A 443 13.12 1.45 14.22
N ARG A 444 14.28 2.12 14.18
CA ARG A 444 15.15 2.30 15.34
C ARG A 444 15.24 3.76 15.78
N ASP A 445 15.16 4.02 17.07
CA ASP A 445 15.44 5.31 17.69
C ASP A 445 16.64 5.25 18.65
N GLU A 446 16.85 6.30 19.44
CA GLU A 446 17.91 6.34 20.47
C GLU A 446 17.84 5.23 21.53
N ASN A 447 16.67 4.61 21.74
CA ASN A 447 16.44 3.61 22.77
C ASN A 447 16.34 2.18 22.21
N GLY A 448 16.13 2.00 20.91
CA GLY A 448 16.16 0.69 20.27
C GLY A 448 15.18 0.55 19.10
N ALA A 449 14.79 -0.68 18.79
CA ALA A 449 13.73 -0.95 17.83
C ALA A 449 12.38 -0.62 18.47
N ALA A 450 11.64 0.33 17.89
CA ALA A 450 10.48 0.94 18.53
C ALA A 450 9.21 0.81 17.68
N LEU A 451 8.13 0.38 18.31
CA LEU A 451 6.79 0.41 17.78
C LEU A 451 6.07 1.65 18.34
N VAL A 452 5.73 2.60 17.45
CA VAL A 452 4.93 3.77 17.80
C VAL A 452 3.45 3.38 17.85
N LEU A 453 2.78 3.70 18.97
CA LEU A 453 1.36 3.39 19.17
C LEU A 453 0.44 4.57 18.83
N THR A 454 1.01 5.70 18.43
CA THR A 454 0.21 6.83 17.97
C THR A 454 -0.37 6.52 16.59
N SER A 455 -1.65 6.83 16.41
CA SER A 455 -2.27 6.84 15.10
C SER A 455 -1.61 7.85 14.16
N ALA A 456 -1.43 7.45 12.90
CA ALA A 456 -0.96 8.29 11.82
C ALA A 456 -1.94 9.44 11.51
N ASP A 457 -3.23 9.24 11.75
CA ASP A 457 -4.26 10.28 11.71
C ASP A 457 -4.82 10.49 13.14
N PRO A 458 -4.71 11.70 13.74
CA PRO A 458 -5.25 11.98 15.06
C PRO A 458 -6.75 11.69 15.23
N ALA A 459 -7.52 11.66 14.13
CA ALA A 459 -8.95 11.38 14.17
C ALA A 459 -9.30 9.87 14.17
N GLU A 460 -8.31 9.00 13.94
CA GLU A 460 -8.50 7.55 13.88
C GLU A 460 -8.15 6.88 15.23
N ASP A 461 -9.01 5.98 15.70
CA ASP A 461 -8.81 5.07 16.83
C ASP A 461 -9.12 3.65 16.37
N TYR A 462 -8.12 2.78 16.34
CA TYR A 462 -8.26 1.42 15.82
C TYR A 462 -7.29 0.44 16.50
N ILE A 463 -7.64 -0.84 16.43
CA ILE A 463 -6.77 -1.94 16.86
C ILE A 463 -6.19 -2.61 15.62
N THR A 464 -4.89 -2.88 15.65
CA THR A 464 -4.16 -3.50 14.54
C THR A 464 -3.10 -4.46 15.06
N ILE A 465 -2.81 -5.51 14.28
CA ILE A 465 -1.67 -6.40 14.55
C ILE A 465 -0.44 -5.83 13.86
N GLU A 466 0.50 -5.33 14.66
CA GLU A 466 1.73 -4.74 14.18
C GLU A 466 2.86 -5.77 14.17
N PRO A 467 3.54 -5.97 13.02
CA PRO A 467 4.65 -6.91 12.93
C PRO A 467 5.84 -6.41 13.76
N ILE A 468 6.32 -7.24 14.68
CA ILE A 468 7.53 -6.98 15.47
C ILE A 468 8.74 -7.62 14.80
N ALA A 469 8.59 -8.88 14.38
CA ALA A 469 9.66 -9.60 13.71
C ALA A 469 9.13 -10.52 12.60
N ARG A 470 9.95 -10.69 11.56
CA ARG A 470 9.62 -11.53 10.40
C ARG A 470 10.81 -12.35 9.95
N ASN A 471 10.56 -13.49 9.31
CA ASN A 471 11.59 -14.37 8.75
C ASN A 471 12.64 -14.84 9.78
N LEU A 472 12.20 -15.14 11.01
CA LEU A 472 13.01 -15.85 11.98
C LEU A 472 13.22 -17.30 11.55
N ALA A 473 14.24 -17.96 12.09
CA ALA A 473 14.42 -19.39 11.86
C ALA A 473 13.28 -20.16 12.55
N PRO A 474 12.68 -21.21 11.96
CA PRO A 474 11.67 -21.99 12.66
C PRO A 474 12.21 -22.54 13.98
N GLY A 475 11.60 -22.14 15.10
CA GLY A 475 12.07 -22.51 16.43
C GLY A 475 11.46 -21.67 17.54
N VAL A 476 11.97 -21.87 18.76
CA VAL A 476 11.59 -21.11 19.95
C VAL A 476 12.34 -19.78 19.98
N HIS A 477 11.61 -18.71 20.26
CA HIS A 477 12.10 -17.34 20.34
C HIS A 477 11.50 -16.63 21.55
N VAL A 478 12.19 -15.59 22.01
CA VAL A 478 11.72 -14.73 23.09
C VAL A 478 11.59 -13.29 22.59
N LEU A 479 10.37 -12.76 22.65
CA LEU A 479 10.09 -11.35 22.46
C LEU A 479 10.06 -10.65 23.82
N GLU A 480 10.92 -9.65 24.01
CA GLU A 480 10.83 -8.73 25.15
C GLU A 480 10.33 -7.38 24.67
N LEU A 481 9.23 -6.92 25.27
CA LEU A 481 8.67 -5.57 25.08
C LEU A 481 8.88 -4.74 26.34
N GLU A 482 9.44 -3.55 26.17
CA GLU A 482 9.50 -2.52 27.20
C GLU A 482 8.57 -1.36 26.83
N ALA A 483 7.63 -1.06 27.73
CA ALA A 483 6.61 -0.07 27.50
C ALA A 483 7.04 1.33 27.96
N SER A 484 6.73 2.33 27.15
CA SER A 484 7.00 3.74 27.44
C SER A 484 5.75 4.58 27.19
N ARG A 485 5.16 5.09 28.28
CA ARG A 485 3.92 5.89 28.32
C ARG A 485 2.69 5.10 27.86
N GLY A 486 1.54 5.76 27.79
CA GLY A 486 0.28 5.15 27.31
C GLY A 486 -0.53 4.43 28.37
N TRP A 487 -0.40 4.81 29.65
CA TRP A 487 -1.28 4.33 30.73
C TRP A 487 -2.73 4.78 30.49
N ASP A 488 -3.68 4.00 31.02
CA ASP A 488 -5.12 4.18 30.81
C ASP A 488 -5.54 4.10 29.32
N GLN A 489 -4.75 3.45 28.45
CA GLN A 489 -5.06 3.35 27.01
C GLN A 489 -5.39 1.94 26.53
N TRP A 490 -5.14 0.91 27.34
CA TRP A 490 -5.29 -0.51 26.97
C TRP A 490 -4.48 -0.83 25.71
N ALA A 491 -3.20 -0.50 25.77
CA ALA A 491 -2.34 -0.46 24.60
C ALA A 491 -2.04 -1.84 23.97
N LEU A 492 -2.10 -2.93 24.75
CA LEU A 492 -1.75 -4.28 24.31
C LEU A 492 -2.94 -5.24 24.46
N SER A 493 -3.58 -5.62 23.36
CA SER A 493 -4.65 -6.62 23.36
C SER A 493 -4.12 -8.06 23.42
N GLY A 494 -2.95 -8.32 22.83
CA GLY A 494 -2.36 -9.64 22.75
C GLY A 494 -1.22 -9.70 21.73
N PHE A 495 -0.80 -10.90 21.37
CA PHE A 495 0.20 -11.11 20.33
C PHE A 495 -0.20 -12.24 19.38
N SER A 496 0.37 -12.22 18.19
CA SER A 496 0.09 -13.18 17.14
C SER A 496 1.39 -13.77 16.63
N VAL A 497 1.41 -15.09 16.49
CA VAL A 497 2.56 -15.86 16.04
C VAL A 497 2.23 -16.47 14.69
N GLY A 498 3.10 -16.22 13.71
CA GLY A 498 3.01 -16.78 12.37
C GLY A 498 4.07 -17.85 12.12
N TYR A 499 3.79 -18.74 11.19
CA TYR A 499 4.73 -19.75 10.71
C TYR A 499 4.79 -19.72 9.19
N ARG A 500 6.02 -19.80 8.66
CA ARG A 500 6.31 -19.98 7.25
C ARG A 500 7.26 -21.17 7.09
N PRO A 501 6.96 -22.13 6.20
CA PRO A 501 7.83 -23.27 5.96
C PRO A 501 9.16 -22.83 5.35
N SER A 502 10.22 -23.57 5.69
CA SER A 502 11.54 -23.35 5.08
C SER A 502 11.55 -23.64 3.58
N GLY A 503 12.46 -23.01 2.83
CA GLY A 503 12.66 -23.27 1.40
C GLY A 503 11.73 -22.52 0.44
N LEU A 504 10.96 -21.54 0.93
CA LEU A 504 10.23 -20.56 0.12
C LEU A 504 11.21 -19.70 -0.70
N SER A 505 10.75 -19.21 -1.85
CA SER A 505 11.58 -18.34 -2.68
C SER A 505 11.63 -16.94 -2.06
N GLN A 506 12.82 -16.33 -2.05
CA GLN A 506 12.93 -14.95 -1.58
C GLN A 506 12.18 -14.00 -2.54
N PRO A 507 11.47 -12.98 -2.04
CA PRO A 507 10.68 -12.07 -2.87
C PRO A 507 11.46 -11.44 -4.05
N TRP A 508 12.77 -11.18 -3.85
CA TRP A 508 13.63 -10.58 -4.87
C TRP A 508 13.90 -11.50 -6.06
N HIS A 509 13.77 -12.83 -5.92
CA HIS A 509 13.90 -13.75 -7.05
C HIS A 509 12.87 -13.43 -8.14
N ARG A 510 11.60 -13.22 -7.76
CA ARG A 510 10.51 -12.88 -8.69
C ARG A 510 10.71 -11.51 -9.32
N ALA A 511 11.09 -10.51 -8.53
CA ALA A 511 11.38 -9.17 -9.05
C ALA A 511 12.52 -9.19 -10.08
N THR A 512 13.58 -9.96 -9.81
CA THR A 512 14.72 -10.14 -10.72
C THR A 512 14.29 -10.81 -12.02
N LEU A 513 13.50 -11.89 -11.94
CA LEU A 513 12.95 -12.58 -13.11
C LEU A 513 12.01 -11.68 -13.92
N GLY A 514 11.19 -10.84 -13.27
CA GLY A 514 10.30 -9.88 -13.94
C GLY A 514 11.07 -8.79 -14.69
N LEU A 515 12.12 -8.24 -14.07
CA LEU A 515 13.02 -7.28 -14.72
C LEU A 515 13.77 -7.91 -15.90
N LEU A 516 14.24 -9.15 -15.77
CA LEU A 516 14.85 -9.90 -16.86
C LEU A 516 13.84 -10.17 -17.99
N ALA A 517 12.60 -10.52 -17.67
CA ALA A 517 11.54 -10.72 -18.66
C ALA A 517 11.28 -9.43 -19.45
N LEU A 518 11.19 -8.28 -18.78
CA LEU A 518 11.03 -6.97 -19.42
C LEU A 518 12.25 -6.61 -20.28
N PHE A 519 13.47 -6.85 -19.78
CA PHE A 519 14.71 -6.62 -20.53
C PHE A 519 14.75 -7.45 -21.81
N PHE A 520 14.46 -8.76 -21.73
CA PHE A 520 14.43 -9.65 -22.88
C PHE A 520 13.27 -9.32 -23.83
N PHE A 521 12.11 -8.93 -23.31
CA PHE A 521 10.98 -8.49 -24.13
C PHE A 521 11.29 -7.19 -24.90
N ALA A 522 11.91 -6.21 -24.25
CA ALA A 522 12.41 -5.01 -24.92
C ALA A 522 13.49 -5.34 -25.96
N GLY A 523 14.39 -6.27 -25.64
CA GLY A 523 15.39 -6.82 -26.57
C GLY A 523 14.75 -7.52 -27.78
N ALA A 524 13.63 -8.23 -27.57
CA ALA A 524 12.85 -8.88 -28.62
C ALA A 524 12.20 -7.82 -29.52
N ILE A 525 11.58 -6.77 -28.97
CA ILE A 525 11.01 -5.65 -29.74
C ILE A 525 12.12 -4.91 -30.51
N TYR A 526 13.25 -4.64 -29.88
CA TYR A 526 14.39 -3.95 -30.49
C TYR A 526 14.97 -4.74 -31.67
N SER A 527 15.10 -6.07 -31.51
CA SER A 527 15.60 -6.99 -32.54
C SER A 527 14.55 -7.21 -33.63
N ALA A 528 13.28 -7.32 -33.26
CA ALA A 528 12.15 -7.40 -34.19
C ALA A 528 12.09 -6.17 -35.09
N ARG A 529 12.21 -4.96 -34.56
CA ARG A 529 12.22 -3.73 -35.41
C ARG A 529 13.34 -3.69 -36.45
N ARG A 530 14.43 -4.45 -36.24
CA ARG A 530 15.57 -4.60 -37.15
C ARG A 530 15.53 -5.86 -37.99
N ALA A 531 14.60 -6.76 -37.70
CA ALA A 531 14.31 -7.91 -38.53
C ALA A 531 13.46 -7.48 -39.72
N ASP A 532 13.80 -7.97 -40.91
CA ASP A 532 12.98 -7.77 -42.10
C ASP A 532 11.70 -8.61 -41.97
N TRP A 533 10.60 -8.02 -41.50
CA TRP A 533 9.28 -8.65 -41.44
C TRP A 533 8.53 -8.59 -42.77
N GLY A 534 9.14 -8.13 -43.87
CA GLY A 534 8.47 -7.91 -45.15
C GLY A 534 7.66 -9.12 -45.65
N ALA A 535 8.09 -10.35 -45.33
CA ALA A 535 7.35 -11.57 -45.62
C ALA A 535 6.06 -11.75 -44.78
N VAL A 536 6.03 -11.31 -43.52
CA VAL A 536 4.87 -11.35 -42.60
C VAL A 536 3.94 -10.16 -42.83
N GLY A 537 4.50 -8.97 -43.10
CA GLY A 537 3.74 -7.81 -43.57
C GLY A 537 3.00 -8.07 -44.87
N ALA A 538 3.59 -8.85 -45.79
CA ALA A 538 2.91 -9.32 -47.00
C ALA A 538 1.77 -10.31 -46.71
N ILE A 539 1.76 -11.00 -45.56
CA ILE A 539 0.67 -11.89 -45.14
C ILE A 539 -0.45 -11.07 -44.50
N LEU A 540 -0.14 -10.13 -43.60
CA LEU A 540 -1.14 -9.23 -43.00
C LEU A 540 -1.77 -8.28 -44.03
N ALA A 541 -1.00 -7.80 -45.01
CA ALA A 541 -1.52 -7.06 -46.16
C ALA A 541 -2.42 -7.96 -47.03
N ARG A 542 -2.07 -9.25 -47.21
CA ARG A 542 -2.95 -10.22 -47.86
C ARG A 542 -4.24 -10.48 -47.07
N THR A 543 -4.19 -10.46 -45.73
CA THR A 543 -5.38 -10.63 -44.87
C THR A 543 -6.25 -9.38 -44.83
N PHE A 544 -5.65 -8.18 -44.81
CA PHE A 544 -6.36 -6.92 -44.97
C PHE A 544 -7.03 -6.83 -46.34
N ASN A 545 -6.34 -7.25 -47.39
CA ASN A 545 -6.87 -7.34 -48.75
C ASN A 545 -7.89 -8.49 -48.96
N ARG A 546 -8.08 -9.38 -47.95
CA ARG A 546 -9.15 -10.40 -47.93
C ARG A 546 -10.43 -9.89 -47.29
N LEU A 547 -10.39 -8.79 -46.54
CA LEU A 547 -11.59 -8.12 -46.04
C LEU A 547 -12.36 -7.56 -47.23
N SER A 548 -13.68 -7.70 -47.23
CA SER A 548 -14.51 -7.16 -48.31
C SER A 548 -14.26 -5.65 -48.47
N ASP A 549 -14.37 -5.14 -49.70
CA ASP A 549 -14.21 -3.71 -49.99
C ASP A 549 -15.10 -2.84 -49.08
N ARG A 550 -16.28 -3.36 -48.68
CA ARG A 550 -17.20 -2.70 -47.76
C ARG A 550 -16.64 -2.57 -46.34
N THR A 551 -15.91 -3.55 -45.83
CA THR A 551 -15.32 -3.54 -44.48
C THR A 551 -14.08 -2.65 -44.40
N GLN A 552 -13.27 -2.67 -45.47
CA GLN A 552 -12.14 -1.75 -45.62
C GLN A 552 -12.61 -0.30 -45.74
N LEU A 553 -13.68 -0.08 -46.51
CA LEU A 553 -14.34 1.21 -46.64
C LEU A 553 -14.92 1.67 -45.29
N LEU A 554 -15.63 0.81 -44.54
CA LEU A 554 -16.21 1.18 -43.25
C LEU A 554 -15.16 1.62 -42.21
N LEU A 555 -14.02 0.91 -42.11
CA LEU A 555 -12.90 1.29 -41.24
C LEU A 555 -12.23 2.60 -41.68
N ALA A 556 -12.06 2.80 -42.99
CA ALA A 556 -11.54 4.04 -43.55
C ALA A 556 -12.53 5.21 -43.39
N THR A 557 -13.84 4.95 -43.47
CA THR A 557 -14.93 5.93 -43.32
C THR A 557 -15.13 6.31 -41.85
N CYS A 558 -15.00 5.39 -40.89
CA CYS A 558 -14.99 5.73 -39.46
C CYS A 558 -13.77 6.59 -39.07
N ALA A 559 -12.59 6.27 -39.62
CA ALA A 559 -11.40 7.10 -39.46
C ALA A 559 -11.54 8.47 -40.16
N ALA A 560 -12.18 8.52 -41.33
CA ALA A 560 -12.48 9.75 -42.05
C ALA A 560 -13.58 10.59 -41.37
N ALA A 561 -14.56 9.97 -40.70
CA ALA A 561 -15.62 10.60 -39.90
C ALA A 561 -15.05 11.30 -38.66
N LEU A 562 -14.09 10.67 -37.98
CA LEU A 562 -13.34 11.27 -36.86
C LEU A 562 -12.51 12.49 -37.32
N VAL A 563 -12.02 12.46 -38.58
CA VAL A 563 -11.29 13.55 -39.24
C VAL A 563 -12.21 14.63 -39.84
N THR A 564 -13.47 14.34 -40.10
CA THR A 564 -14.45 15.31 -40.62
C THR A 564 -15.22 16.03 -39.52
N LEU A 565 -15.38 15.44 -38.33
CA LEU A 565 -15.89 16.14 -37.13
C LEU A 565 -14.92 17.22 -36.63
N THR A 566 -13.61 17.05 -36.85
CA THR A 566 -12.59 18.10 -36.65
C THR A 566 -12.62 19.16 -37.77
N GLY A 567 -13.25 18.86 -38.91
CA GLY A 567 -13.41 19.75 -40.05
C GLY A 567 -14.48 20.82 -39.88
N TRP A 568 -15.43 20.69 -38.94
CA TRP A 568 -16.52 21.66 -38.74
C TRP A 568 -16.10 22.95 -38.00
N LEU A 569 -14.88 23.00 -37.46
CA LEU A 569 -14.23 24.22 -36.91
C LEU A 569 -13.78 25.20 -38.01
N THR A 570 -14.25 25.04 -39.25
CA THR A 570 -14.04 25.84 -40.45
C THR A 570 -14.77 27.20 -40.43
N TRP A 571 -14.78 27.90 -39.29
CA TRP A 571 -15.11 29.35 -39.24
C TRP A 571 -13.83 30.21 -39.15
N GLY A 572 -12.70 29.64 -39.57
CA GLY A 572 -11.35 30.13 -39.28
C GLY A 572 -11.00 31.48 -39.89
N GLU A 573 -11.38 31.78 -41.14
CA GLU A 573 -10.84 32.98 -41.81
C GLU A 573 -11.45 34.29 -41.30
N GLY A 574 -12.74 34.32 -40.94
CA GLY A 574 -13.41 35.53 -40.42
C GLY A 574 -13.00 35.89 -38.99
N ALA A 575 -12.89 34.90 -38.10
CA ALA A 575 -12.52 35.12 -36.69
C ALA A 575 -11.03 35.43 -36.50
N LEU A 576 -10.14 34.83 -37.32
CA LEU A 576 -8.70 35.14 -37.33
C LEU A 576 -8.40 36.58 -37.76
N GLY A 577 -9.24 37.16 -38.63
CA GLY A 577 -9.10 38.56 -39.07
C GLY A 577 -9.37 39.57 -37.96
N LEU A 578 -10.44 39.37 -37.17
CA LEU A 578 -10.79 40.25 -36.05
C LEU A 578 -9.79 40.14 -34.88
N TYR A 579 -9.40 38.91 -34.52
CA TYR A 579 -8.49 38.68 -33.40
C TYR A 579 -7.06 39.18 -33.67
N ARG A 580 -6.57 39.08 -34.92
CA ARG A 580 -5.27 39.67 -35.29
C ARG A 580 -5.28 41.21 -35.25
N ARG A 581 -6.41 41.86 -35.53
CA ARG A 581 -6.57 43.33 -35.49
C ARG A 581 -6.48 43.91 -34.07
N LEU A 582 -6.70 43.11 -33.02
CA LEU A 582 -6.57 43.55 -31.62
C LEU A 582 -5.13 43.85 -31.19
N GLY A 583 -4.13 43.33 -31.93
CA GLY A 583 -2.72 43.35 -31.51
C GLY A 583 -2.46 42.56 -30.22
N ASP A 584 -1.19 42.38 -29.86
CA ASP A 584 -0.80 41.54 -28.72
C ASP A 584 -1.44 41.99 -27.39
N GLY A 585 -1.56 43.31 -27.18
CA GLY A 585 -2.17 43.87 -25.97
C GLY A 585 -3.66 43.56 -25.85
N GLY A 586 -4.44 43.70 -26.93
CA GLY A 586 -5.86 43.37 -26.92
C GLY A 586 -6.12 41.87 -26.83
N GLN A 587 -5.24 41.04 -27.42
CA GLN A 587 -5.30 39.59 -27.30
C GLN A 587 -5.06 39.12 -25.86
N LEU A 588 -4.05 39.69 -25.19
CA LEU A 588 -3.77 39.44 -23.77
C LEU A 588 -4.92 39.90 -22.88
N ALA A 589 -5.46 41.10 -23.10
CA ALA A 589 -6.59 41.62 -22.33
C ALA A 589 -7.84 40.74 -22.48
N ALA A 590 -8.15 40.27 -23.69
CA ALA A 590 -9.25 39.34 -23.93
C ALA A 590 -9.03 37.98 -23.25
N THR A 591 -7.80 37.45 -23.30
CA THR A 591 -7.42 36.19 -22.64
C THR A 591 -7.55 36.30 -21.12
N ALA A 592 -7.02 37.39 -20.54
CA ALA A 592 -7.12 37.67 -19.11
C ALA A 592 -8.58 37.89 -18.66
N ALA A 593 -9.39 38.59 -19.45
CA ALA A 593 -10.82 38.78 -19.17
C ALA A 593 -11.57 37.45 -19.19
N ALA A 594 -11.36 36.59 -20.20
CA ALA A 594 -11.98 35.27 -20.27
C ALA A 594 -11.56 34.39 -19.08
N ALA A 595 -10.26 34.37 -18.73
CA ALA A 595 -9.74 33.66 -17.57
C ALA A 595 -10.35 34.16 -16.25
N THR A 596 -10.50 35.48 -16.10
CA THR A 596 -11.08 36.11 -14.90
C THR A 596 -12.57 35.78 -14.78
N VAL A 597 -13.34 35.94 -15.86
CA VAL A 597 -14.77 35.60 -15.88
C VAL A 597 -14.96 34.13 -15.56
N PHE A 598 -14.18 33.23 -16.18
CA PHE A 598 -14.22 31.80 -15.87
C PHE A 598 -14.02 31.54 -14.38
N TYR A 599 -13.01 32.15 -13.77
CA TYR A 599 -12.64 31.80 -12.41
C TYR A 599 -13.57 32.42 -11.37
N VAL A 600 -13.96 33.68 -11.55
CA VAL A 600 -14.77 34.45 -10.58
C VAL A 600 -16.25 34.11 -10.64
N THR A 601 -16.80 33.76 -11.82
CA THR A 601 -18.26 33.57 -11.92
C THR A 601 -18.71 32.26 -11.26
N PRO A 602 -19.72 32.29 -10.37
CA PRO A 602 -20.30 31.07 -9.79
C PRO A 602 -21.25 30.34 -10.76
N SER A 603 -21.71 31.02 -11.83
CA SER A 603 -22.67 30.44 -12.79
C SER A 603 -22.01 29.39 -13.69
N PHE A 604 -22.59 28.19 -13.69
CA PHE A 604 -22.15 27.07 -14.55
C PHE A 604 -22.10 27.43 -16.03
N ILE A 605 -23.15 28.11 -16.51
CA ILE A 605 -23.26 28.51 -17.92
C ILE A 605 -22.19 29.54 -18.25
N LEU A 606 -22.04 30.58 -17.42
CA LEU A 606 -21.09 31.66 -17.69
C LEU A 606 -19.64 31.17 -17.62
N PHE A 607 -19.28 30.34 -16.63
CA PHE A 607 -17.92 29.81 -16.60
C PHE A 607 -17.68 28.85 -17.76
N SER A 608 -18.64 28.03 -18.17
CA SER A 608 -18.47 27.11 -19.30
C SER A 608 -18.25 27.86 -20.62
N LEU A 609 -19.02 28.94 -20.84
CA LEU A 609 -18.82 29.84 -21.99
C LEU A 609 -17.48 30.56 -21.93
N ALA A 610 -17.08 31.04 -20.75
CA ALA A 610 -15.78 31.69 -20.57
C ALA A 610 -14.60 30.72 -20.74
N LEU A 611 -14.72 29.48 -20.28
CA LEU A 611 -13.72 28.42 -20.47
C LEU A 611 -13.58 28.05 -21.95
N PHE A 612 -14.71 27.91 -22.65
CA PHE A 612 -14.70 27.65 -24.09
C PHE A 612 -14.12 28.84 -24.87
N GLY A 613 -14.50 30.07 -24.52
CA GLY A 613 -13.90 31.29 -25.06
C GLY A 613 -12.40 31.34 -24.83
N LEU A 614 -11.95 31.08 -23.60
CA LEU A 614 -10.52 31.00 -23.25
C LEU A 614 -9.80 29.94 -24.09
N TYR A 615 -10.35 28.72 -24.19
CA TYR A 615 -9.81 27.66 -25.04
C TYR A 615 -9.62 28.12 -26.49
N LEU A 616 -10.63 28.76 -27.09
CA LEU A 616 -10.53 29.29 -28.46
C LEU A 616 -9.43 30.34 -28.59
N LEU A 617 -9.34 31.29 -27.65
CA LEU A 617 -8.28 32.32 -27.63
C LEU A 617 -6.88 31.68 -27.55
N LEU A 618 -6.73 30.64 -26.72
CA LEU A 618 -5.47 29.91 -26.59
C LEU A 618 -5.14 29.05 -27.82
N VAL A 619 -6.12 28.49 -28.53
CA VAL A 619 -5.89 27.82 -29.82
C VAL A 619 -5.35 28.82 -30.85
N LEU A 620 -5.83 30.06 -30.82
CA LEU A 620 -5.35 31.12 -31.71
C LEU A 620 -3.92 31.57 -31.35
N ARG A 621 -3.60 31.66 -30.06
CA ARG A 621 -2.28 32.05 -29.54
C ARG A 621 -1.88 31.26 -28.28
N PRO A 622 -1.28 30.07 -28.43
CA PRO A 622 -0.91 29.23 -27.28
C PRO A 622 0.08 29.88 -26.31
N ALA A 623 0.91 30.82 -26.77
CA ALA A 623 1.88 31.53 -25.93
C ALA A 623 1.25 32.32 -24.77
N TRP A 624 0.02 32.82 -24.92
CA TRP A 624 -0.69 33.50 -23.83
C TRP A 624 -1.11 32.54 -22.72
N GLY A 625 -1.28 31.25 -23.03
CA GLY A 625 -1.50 30.21 -22.04
C GLY A 625 -0.28 30.02 -21.14
N LEU A 626 0.93 30.06 -21.69
CA LEU A 626 2.17 30.00 -20.90
C LEU A 626 2.30 31.17 -19.91
N ALA A 627 1.93 32.38 -20.33
CA ALA A 627 1.94 33.55 -19.47
C ALA A 627 0.88 33.47 -18.37
N LEU A 628 -0.30 32.92 -18.70
CA LEU A 628 -1.37 32.69 -17.74
C LEU A 628 -0.95 31.67 -16.67
N ILE A 629 -0.30 30.56 -17.07
CA ILE A 629 0.25 29.55 -16.13
C ILE A 629 1.29 30.20 -15.20
N ALA A 630 2.24 30.96 -15.74
CA ALA A 630 3.27 31.66 -14.95
C ALA A 630 2.67 32.71 -13.99
N LEU A 631 1.59 33.38 -14.40
CA LEU A 631 0.84 34.31 -13.56
C LEU A 631 0.10 33.60 -12.42
N THR A 632 -0.44 32.40 -12.67
CA THR A 632 -1.35 31.76 -11.71
C THR A 632 -0.73 30.68 -10.86
N ALA A 633 0.55 30.37 -11.06
CA ALA A 633 1.32 29.41 -10.26
C ALA A 633 1.09 29.49 -8.75
N PRO A 634 1.09 30.67 -8.08
CA PRO A 634 0.91 30.74 -6.62
C PRO A 634 -0.54 30.57 -6.15
N PHE A 635 -1.54 30.62 -7.03
CA PHE A 635 -2.96 30.71 -6.64
C PHE A 635 -3.65 29.35 -6.48
N TYR A 636 -3.01 28.38 -5.86
CA TYR A 636 -3.57 27.02 -5.67
C TYR A 636 -4.25 26.79 -4.31
N VAL A 637 -4.11 27.72 -3.36
CA VAL A 637 -4.59 27.58 -1.98
C VAL A 637 -6.08 28.00 -1.87
N PRO A 638 -6.92 27.30 -1.10
CA PRO A 638 -8.28 27.76 -0.77
C PRO A 638 -8.29 29.16 -0.14
N PRO A 639 -9.28 30.03 -0.43
CA PRO A 639 -10.54 29.78 -1.12
C PRO A 639 -10.47 29.89 -2.64
N LEU A 640 -9.28 30.08 -3.23
CA LEU A 640 -9.17 30.37 -4.65
C LEU A 640 -9.63 29.19 -5.50
N THR A 641 -9.50 27.94 -5.06
CA THR A 641 -9.92 26.76 -5.84
C THR A 641 -11.40 26.79 -6.26
N LYS A 642 -11.67 26.57 -7.55
CA LYS A 642 -13.02 26.57 -8.11
C LYS A 642 -13.67 25.18 -8.00
N PRO A 643 -14.89 25.05 -7.44
CA PRO A 643 -15.64 23.80 -7.45
C PRO A 643 -16.20 23.49 -8.84
N ILE A 644 -15.92 22.32 -9.39
CA ILE A 644 -16.44 21.81 -10.66
C ILE A 644 -16.78 20.33 -10.48
N LEU A 645 -18.06 19.96 -10.64
CA LEU A 645 -18.54 18.57 -10.57
C LEU A 645 -18.12 17.82 -9.29
N GLY A 646 -18.14 18.49 -8.14
CA GLY A 646 -17.75 17.91 -6.84
C GLY A 646 -16.25 17.93 -6.52
N TYR A 647 -15.40 18.34 -7.47
CA TYR A 647 -13.95 18.49 -7.28
C TYR A 647 -13.54 19.96 -7.23
N ARG A 648 -12.36 20.26 -6.68
CA ARG A 648 -11.81 21.61 -6.57
C ARG A 648 -10.56 21.74 -7.45
N PHE A 649 -10.54 22.75 -8.32
CA PHE A 649 -9.46 22.98 -9.28
C PHE A 649 -8.81 24.35 -9.06
N SER A 650 -7.47 24.37 -9.02
CA SER A 650 -6.71 25.63 -8.97
C SER A 650 -6.71 26.32 -10.35
N PRO A 651 -6.46 27.64 -10.44
CA PRO A 651 -6.40 28.31 -11.74
C PRO A 651 -5.18 27.82 -12.54
N VAL A 652 -4.03 27.58 -11.90
CA VAL A 652 -2.84 27.04 -12.58
C VAL A 652 -3.09 25.67 -13.20
N GLU A 653 -3.81 24.80 -12.50
CA GLU A 653 -4.21 23.48 -12.99
C GLU A 653 -5.10 23.59 -14.22
N VAL A 654 -6.20 24.35 -14.12
CA VAL A 654 -7.13 24.53 -15.25
C VAL A 654 -6.40 25.17 -16.43
N PHE A 655 -5.63 26.22 -16.21
CA PHE A 655 -4.95 26.93 -17.30
C PHE A 655 -3.82 26.11 -17.93
N THR A 656 -3.17 25.22 -17.19
CA THR A 656 -2.22 24.25 -17.74
C THR A 656 -2.92 23.26 -18.66
N LEU A 657 -4.02 22.67 -18.21
CA LEU A 657 -4.79 21.69 -18.99
C LEU A 657 -5.43 22.29 -20.24
N VAL A 658 -6.05 23.48 -20.11
CA VAL A 658 -6.66 24.19 -21.25
C VAL A 658 -5.59 24.63 -22.25
N THR A 659 -4.42 25.10 -21.78
CA THR A 659 -3.30 25.46 -22.67
C THR A 659 -2.78 24.22 -23.40
N ALA A 660 -2.68 23.07 -22.73
CA ALA A 660 -2.26 21.82 -23.36
C ALA A 660 -3.25 21.35 -24.43
N ALA A 661 -4.56 21.36 -24.12
CA ALA A 661 -5.61 21.04 -25.07
C ALA A 661 -5.59 22.00 -26.27
N ALA A 662 -5.45 23.30 -26.01
CA ALA A 662 -5.41 24.33 -27.04
C ALA A 662 -4.18 24.18 -27.97
N TRP A 663 -3.00 23.92 -27.39
CA TRP A 663 -1.78 23.66 -28.15
C TRP A 663 -1.89 22.38 -28.98
N PHE A 664 -2.45 21.31 -28.44
CA PHE A 664 -2.65 20.05 -29.16
C PHE A 664 -3.59 20.24 -30.36
N THR A 665 -4.74 20.90 -30.15
CA THR A 665 -5.67 21.28 -31.22
C THR A 665 -4.99 22.14 -32.28
N ARG A 666 -4.23 23.16 -31.87
CA ARG A 666 -3.48 24.02 -32.78
C ARG A 666 -2.51 23.22 -33.65
N THR A 667 -1.78 22.28 -33.03
CA THR A 667 -0.83 21.41 -33.73
C THR A 667 -1.52 20.53 -34.78
N ILE A 668 -2.70 19.97 -34.48
CA ILE A 668 -3.51 19.20 -35.44
C ILE A 668 -3.99 20.09 -36.60
N LEU A 669 -4.46 21.31 -36.31
CA LEU A 669 -4.93 22.25 -37.33
C LEU A 669 -3.80 22.68 -38.28
N ASP A 670 -2.62 23.00 -37.74
CA ASP A 670 -1.43 23.36 -38.52
C ASP A 670 -0.93 22.14 -39.34
N ALA A 671 -1.02 20.92 -38.79
CA ALA A 671 -0.71 19.68 -39.50
C ALA A 671 -1.64 19.44 -40.70
N GLY A 672 -2.95 19.60 -40.49
CA GLY A 672 -3.96 19.42 -41.54
C GLY A 672 -3.81 20.43 -42.68
N THR A 673 -3.51 21.69 -42.36
CA THR A 673 -3.26 22.73 -43.35
C THR A 673 -1.95 22.53 -44.11
N ALA A 674 -0.87 22.11 -43.44
CA ALA A 674 0.40 21.77 -44.09
C ALA A 674 0.29 20.54 -45.02
N LYS A 675 -0.50 19.52 -44.63
CA LYS A 675 -0.80 18.35 -45.49
C LYS A 675 -1.57 18.75 -46.76
N ARG A 676 -2.53 19.67 -46.66
CA ARG A 676 -3.24 20.23 -47.84
C ARG A 676 -2.32 21.01 -48.78
N ARG A 677 -1.21 21.56 -48.28
CA ARG A 677 -0.19 22.29 -49.06
C ARG A 677 0.97 21.41 -49.54
N GLY A 678 0.91 20.09 -49.35
CA GLY A 678 1.94 19.15 -49.81
C GLY A 678 3.27 19.19 -49.04
N SER A 679 3.34 19.85 -47.88
CA SER A 679 4.59 20.13 -47.15
C SER A 679 4.61 19.57 -45.72
N PHE A 680 3.84 18.51 -45.45
CA PHE A 680 3.67 18.00 -44.09
C PHE A 680 4.95 17.35 -43.52
N GLN A 681 5.58 18.04 -42.57
CA GLN A 681 6.52 17.47 -41.61
C GLN A 681 6.11 17.93 -40.20
N LEU A 682 5.68 16.99 -39.35
CA LEU A 682 5.42 17.27 -37.95
C LEU A 682 6.77 17.53 -37.23
N LYS A 683 7.14 18.80 -37.02
CA LYS A 683 8.42 19.20 -36.42
C LYS A 683 8.35 19.27 -34.90
N TRP A 684 8.22 18.13 -34.23
CA TRP A 684 8.48 18.06 -32.79
C TRP A 684 9.90 18.52 -32.47
N PRO A 685 10.13 19.24 -31.35
CA PRO A 685 11.48 19.55 -30.92
C PRO A 685 12.26 18.26 -30.69
N ARG A 686 13.52 18.22 -31.15
CA ARG A 686 14.40 17.08 -30.89
C ARG A 686 14.49 16.87 -29.38
N ILE A 687 14.32 15.61 -28.96
CA ILE A 687 14.46 15.23 -27.56
C ILE A 687 15.89 15.53 -27.11
N ILE A 688 16.03 16.30 -26.03
CA ILE A 688 17.33 16.66 -25.43
C ILE A 688 17.49 16.00 -24.07
N ARG A 689 18.70 16.09 -23.50
CA ARG A 689 19.00 15.54 -22.16
C ARG A 689 18.05 16.01 -21.06
N ALA A 690 17.66 17.28 -21.07
CA ALA A 690 16.71 17.82 -20.09
C ALA A 690 15.32 17.16 -20.19
N ASP A 691 14.87 16.78 -21.40
CA ASP A 691 13.59 16.07 -21.56
C ASP A 691 13.66 14.68 -20.94
N TRP A 692 14.78 13.98 -21.09
CA TRP A 692 15.00 12.69 -20.44
C TRP A 692 15.08 12.80 -18.93
N ALA A 693 15.65 13.88 -18.40
CA ALA A 693 15.68 14.13 -16.95
C ALA A 693 14.27 14.31 -16.38
N VAL A 694 13.43 15.13 -17.04
CA VAL A 694 12.02 15.31 -16.66
C VAL A 694 11.24 14.00 -16.80
N ALA A 695 11.40 13.27 -17.91
CA ALA A 695 10.73 12.00 -18.12
C ALA A 695 11.13 10.93 -17.10
N ALA A 696 12.41 10.88 -16.72
CA ALA A 696 12.90 9.98 -15.67
C ALA A 696 12.28 10.32 -14.31
N PHE A 697 12.22 11.61 -13.95
CA PHE A 697 11.59 12.06 -12.71
C PHE A 697 10.10 11.71 -12.66
N VAL A 698 9.36 11.97 -13.75
CA VAL A 698 7.94 11.58 -13.88
C VAL A 698 7.77 10.06 -13.79
N ALA A 699 8.65 9.28 -14.44
CA ALA A 699 8.57 7.82 -14.42
C ALA A 699 8.78 7.25 -13.01
N VAL A 700 9.78 7.76 -12.28
CA VAL A 700 10.04 7.36 -10.88
C VAL A 700 8.87 7.75 -9.96
N ALA A 701 8.38 8.98 -10.08
CA ALA A 701 7.22 9.45 -9.33
C ALA A 701 5.91 8.70 -9.66
N THR A 702 5.77 8.22 -10.89
CA THR A 702 4.66 7.33 -11.25
C THR A 702 4.86 5.93 -10.67
N ALA A 703 6.09 5.42 -10.69
CA ALA A 703 6.41 4.11 -10.13
C ALA A 703 6.20 4.06 -8.61
N SER A 704 6.45 5.15 -7.88
CA SER A 704 6.21 5.20 -6.43
C SER A 704 4.73 5.02 -6.04
N LEU A 705 3.78 5.30 -6.96
CA LEU A 705 2.34 5.09 -6.68
C LEU A 705 1.98 3.63 -6.40
N PHE A 706 2.75 2.67 -6.93
CA PHE A 706 2.51 1.24 -6.71
C PHE A 706 2.95 0.75 -5.31
N PHE A 707 3.66 1.59 -4.55
CA PHE A 707 4.27 1.22 -3.27
C PHE A 707 3.85 2.15 -2.12
N THR A 708 2.91 3.06 -2.38
CA THR A 708 2.43 4.05 -1.40
C THR A 708 1.31 3.45 -0.55
N GLU A 709 1.29 3.77 0.75
CA GLU A 709 0.25 3.28 1.67
C GLU A 709 -1.07 4.02 1.45
N ARG A 710 -1.02 5.36 1.32
CA ARG A 710 -2.19 6.21 1.09
C ARG A 710 -2.21 6.71 -0.36
N LEU A 711 -2.87 5.94 -1.23
CA LEU A 711 -2.91 6.21 -2.68
C LEU A 711 -3.64 7.52 -3.04
N GLY A 712 -4.69 7.89 -2.31
CA GLY A 712 -5.51 9.08 -2.63
C GLY A 712 -4.73 10.40 -2.55
N VAL A 713 -3.93 10.57 -1.49
CA VAL A 713 -3.06 11.75 -1.32
C VAL A 713 -1.89 11.72 -2.31
N ALA A 714 -1.32 10.53 -2.56
CA ALA A 714 -0.23 10.36 -3.52
C ALA A 714 -0.64 10.70 -4.96
N LEU A 715 -1.84 10.30 -5.39
CA LEU A 715 -2.40 10.65 -6.70
C LEU A 715 -2.64 12.15 -6.84
N SER A 716 -3.07 12.80 -5.76
CA SER A 716 -3.29 14.25 -5.73
C SER A 716 -1.98 14.99 -5.97
N GLU A 717 -0.93 14.68 -5.19
CA GLU A 717 0.39 15.28 -5.35
C GLU A 717 1.04 14.93 -6.70
N TRP A 718 0.97 13.67 -7.14
CA TRP A 718 1.46 13.24 -8.45
C TRP A 718 0.89 14.09 -9.59
N ARG A 719 -0.41 14.32 -9.57
CA ARG A 719 -1.08 15.13 -10.59
C ARG A 719 -0.60 16.58 -10.58
N VAL A 720 -0.67 17.25 -9.43
CA VAL A 720 -0.52 18.71 -9.33
C VAL A 720 0.93 19.19 -9.14
N VAL A 721 1.82 18.34 -8.62
CA VAL A 721 3.24 18.67 -8.34
C VAL A 721 4.19 18.01 -9.34
N ILE A 722 3.81 16.88 -9.95
CA ILE A 722 4.68 16.16 -10.89
C ILE A 722 4.21 16.34 -12.33
N ILE A 723 3.00 15.90 -12.67
CA ILE A 723 2.51 15.86 -14.05
C ILE A 723 2.28 17.26 -14.61
N GLU A 724 1.57 18.12 -13.90
CA GLU A 724 1.25 19.46 -14.41
C GLU A 724 2.47 20.37 -14.58
N PRO A 725 3.42 20.45 -13.64
CA PRO A 725 4.66 21.19 -13.85
C PRO A 725 5.53 20.59 -14.97
N ALA A 726 5.60 19.26 -15.11
CA ALA A 726 6.29 18.62 -16.22
C ALA A 726 5.60 18.95 -17.57
N LEU A 727 4.27 18.97 -17.59
CA LEU A 727 3.48 19.41 -18.74
C LEU A 727 3.76 20.88 -19.08
N PHE A 728 3.89 21.77 -18.08
CA PHE A 728 4.27 23.16 -18.33
C PHE A 728 5.66 23.30 -18.96
N TYR A 729 6.65 22.53 -18.49
CA TYR A 729 7.96 22.44 -19.14
C TYR A 729 7.83 21.96 -20.61
N LEU A 730 7.03 20.94 -20.87
CA LEU A 730 6.79 20.42 -22.22
C LEU A 730 6.07 21.45 -23.10
N LEU A 731 5.13 22.23 -22.57
CA LEU A 731 4.45 23.30 -23.29
C LEU A 731 5.42 24.43 -23.68
N LEU A 732 6.33 24.83 -22.79
CA LEU A 732 7.39 25.80 -23.11
C LEU A 732 8.26 25.31 -24.28
N ARG A 733 8.61 24.03 -24.29
CA ARG A 733 9.39 23.37 -25.35
C ARG A 733 8.62 23.26 -26.67
N ALA A 734 7.33 22.94 -26.59
CA ALA A 734 6.52 22.61 -27.74
C ALA A 734 5.95 23.85 -28.45
N ILE A 735 5.53 24.88 -27.70
CA ILE A 735 5.02 26.15 -28.23
C ILE A 735 6.14 26.99 -28.84
N ARG A 736 7.36 26.93 -28.27
CA ARG A 736 8.55 27.72 -28.70
C ARG A 736 8.24 29.21 -28.80
N PRO A 737 7.94 29.88 -27.68
CA PRO A 737 7.63 31.31 -27.69
C PRO A 737 8.76 32.13 -28.35
N THR A 738 8.39 33.16 -29.10
CA THR A 738 9.32 34.18 -29.58
C THR A 738 9.91 34.97 -28.41
N ALA A 739 10.99 35.73 -28.64
CA ALA A 739 11.59 36.59 -27.61
C ALA A 739 10.56 37.52 -26.94
N ARG A 740 9.66 38.10 -27.74
CA ARG A 740 8.58 38.97 -27.26
C ARG A 740 7.58 38.22 -26.38
N GLU A 741 7.15 37.04 -26.81
CA GLU A 741 6.22 36.20 -26.04
C GLU A 741 6.87 35.68 -24.75
N MET A 742 8.15 35.32 -24.78
CA MET A 742 8.90 34.88 -23.60
C MET A 742 8.98 35.99 -22.54
N TRP A 743 9.19 37.24 -22.95
CA TRP A 743 9.11 38.37 -22.02
C TRP A 743 7.74 38.50 -21.36
N VAL A 744 6.64 38.21 -22.07
CA VAL A 744 5.29 38.24 -21.47
C VAL A 744 5.11 37.10 -20.45
N VAL A 745 5.70 35.92 -20.69
CA VAL A 745 5.71 34.83 -19.70
C VAL A 745 6.45 35.25 -18.43
N LEU A 746 7.61 35.89 -18.57
CA LEU A 746 8.38 36.41 -17.43
C LEU A 746 7.66 37.57 -16.72
N ASP A 747 7.02 38.47 -17.48
CA ASP A 747 6.18 39.54 -16.93
C ASP A 747 5.02 38.95 -16.12
N GLY A 748 4.44 37.81 -16.55
CA GLY A 748 3.44 37.06 -15.78
C GLY A 748 3.96 36.52 -14.45
N PHE A 749 5.16 35.91 -14.44
CA PHE A 749 5.82 35.45 -13.21
C PHE A 749 6.16 36.59 -12.24
N VAL A 750 6.59 37.74 -12.77
CA VAL A 750 6.88 38.92 -11.95
C VAL A 750 5.60 39.51 -11.37
N LEU A 751 4.55 39.62 -12.19
CA LEU A 751 3.26 40.13 -11.76
C LEU A 751 2.63 39.25 -10.67
N SER A 752 2.77 37.93 -10.75
CA SER A 752 2.24 37.03 -9.73
C SER A 752 2.90 37.23 -8.37
N GLY A 753 4.23 37.39 -8.31
CA GLY A 753 4.92 37.71 -7.06
C GLY A 753 4.62 39.11 -6.53
N ILE A 754 4.39 40.09 -7.41
CA ILE A 754 3.91 41.42 -6.99
C ILE A 754 2.52 41.31 -6.33
N ILE A 755 1.60 40.52 -6.91
CA ILE A 755 0.26 40.30 -6.34
C ILE A 755 0.38 39.62 -4.97
N VAL A 756 1.20 38.57 -4.84
CA VAL A 756 1.45 37.87 -3.57
C VAL A 756 2.03 38.83 -2.52
N ALA A 757 3.00 39.67 -2.90
CA ALA A 757 3.61 40.64 -2.00
C ALA A 757 2.63 41.75 -1.59
N ALA A 758 1.90 42.32 -2.55
CA ALA A 758 0.95 43.40 -2.30
C ALA A 758 -0.22 42.94 -1.42
N TYR A 759 -0.77 41.75 -1.67
CA TYR A 759 -1.83 41.17 -0.85
C TYR A 759 -1.35 40.90 0.59
N GLY A 760 -0.15 40.35 0.76
CA GLY A 760 0.42 40.13 2.08
C GLY A 760 0.73 41.43 2.83
N LEU A 761 1.22 42.46 2.14
CA LEU A 761 1.45 43.78 2.74
C LEU A 761 0.14 44.45 3.15
N TRP A 762 -0.91 44.33 2.34
CA TRP A 762 -2.25 44.78 2.69
C TRP A 762 -2.77 44.06 3.95
N GLN A 763 -2.64 42.73 4.04
CA GLN A 763 -2.99 41.97 5.25
C GLN A 763 -2.21 42.46 6.47
N TYR A 764 -0.90 42.69 6.32
CA TYR A 764 -0.04 43.17 7.42
C TYR A 764 -0.44 44.56 7.91
N ILE A 765 -0.73 45.49 7.00
CA ILE A 765 -1.14 46.87 7.34
C ILE A 765 -2.54 46.88 8.00
N THR A 766 -3.44 46.00 7.56
CA THR A 766 -4.82 45.95 8.07
C THR A 766 -4.99 45.07 9.31
N GLY A 767 -3.96 44.33 9.72
CA GLY A 767 -4.02 43.41 10.86
C GLY A 767 -4.83 42.14 10.59
N HIS A 768 -5.20 41.87 9.35
CA HIS A 768 -5.99 40.70 8.99
C HIS A 768 -5.10 39.46 8.82
N ASP A 769 -5.49 38.37 9.50
CA ASP A 769 -5.02 37.02 9.19
C ASP A 769 -3.51 36.81 9.40
N LEU A 770 -2.94 37.48 10.40
CA LEU A 770 -1.51 37.42 10.76
C LEU A 770 -1.21 36.28 11.73
N ILE A 771 0.00 35.74 11.64
CA ILE A 771 0.48 34.67 12.52
C ILE A 771 1.50 35.23 13.51
N THR A 772 1.30 34.94 14.79
CA THR A 772 2.22 35.36 15.87
C THR A 772 3.41 34.42 15.97
N ALA A 773 4.61 34.99 15.90
CA ALA A 773 5.90 34.35 16.12
C ALA A 773 6.23 34.19 17.61
N GLU A 774 7.22 33.33 17.91
CA GLU A 774 8.06 33.47 19.12
C GLU A 774 8.50 34.93 19.32
N GLY A 775 8.33 35.44 20.55
CA GLY A 775 8.59 36.83 20.89
C GLY A 775 7.48 37.82 20.52
N GLY A 776 6.30 37.35 20.09
CA GLY A 776 5.11 38.19 19.83
C GLY A 776 5.11 38.94 18.50
N LEU A 777 6.05 38.66 17.59
CA LEU A 777 6.13 39.33 16.29
C LEU A 777 5.05 38.84 15.33
N LEU A 778 4.39 39.76 14.65
CA LEU A 778 3.42 39.43 13.59
C LEU A 778 4.17 39.05 12.30
N ARG A 779 3.74 37.98 11.64
CA ARG A 779 4.33 37.47 10.39
C ARG A 779 3.35 37.54 9.24
N LEU A 780 3.84 38.00 8.08
CA LEU A 780 3.09 38.08 6.83
C LEU A 780 2.94 36.69 6.19
N ARG A 781 1.70 36.27 5.91
CA ARG A 781 1.39 34.95 5.28
C ARG A 781 0.75 35.00 3.89
N SER A 782 0.24 36.17 3.46
CA SER A 782 -0.39 36.35 2.14
C SER A 782 -1.50 35.31 1.89
N ILE A 783 -1.58 34.75 0.68
CA ILE A 783 -2.53 33.71 0.26
C ILE A 783 -2.19 32.30 0.79
N TYR A 784 -1.08 32.14 1.51
CA TYR A 784 -0.61 30.83 1.99
C TYR A 784 -0.96 30.64 3.47
N GLY A 785 -1.00 29.37 3.90
CA GLY A 785 -1.16 29.03 5.32
C GLY A 785 0.07 29.30 6.19
N SER A 786 1.25 29.52 5.58
CA SER A 786 2.53 29.71 6.29
C SER A 786 3.32 30.88 5.71
N PRO A 787 3.91 31.76 6.56
CA PRO A 787 4.83 32.81 6.12
C PRO A 787 6.07 32.27 5.38
N ASN A 788 6.49 31.04 5.66
CA ASN A 788 7.64 30.44 4.97
C ASN A 788 7.33 30.15 3.50
N ASN A 789 6.09 29.76 3.16
CA ASN A 789 5.69 29.50 1.78
C ASN A 789 5.73 30.77 0.93
N VAL A 790 5.33 31.90 1.50
CA VAL A 790 5.49 33.22 0.85
C VAL A 790 6.96 33.50 0.57
N ALA A 791 7.82 33.23 1.55
CA ALA A 791 9.24 33.48 1.43
C ALA A 791 9.90 32.60 0.35
N LEU A 792 9.54 31.32 0.28
CA LEU A 792 10.00 30.35 -0.71
C LEU A 792 9.60 30.71 -2.15
N TYR A 793 8.47 31.38 -2.33
CA TYR A 793 8.03 31.85 -3.64
C TYR A 793 8.74 33.16 -4.03
N LEU A 794 8.72 34.15 -3.12
CA LEU A 794 9.25 35.49 -3.40
C LEU A 794 10.78 35.55 -3.47
N ASP A 795 11.50 34.70 -2.75
CA ASP A 795 12.97 34.66 -2.80
C ASP A 795 13.52 34.11 -4.13
N ARG A 796 12.71 33.36 -4.90
CA ARG A 796 13.00 32.94 -6.28
C ARG A 796 12.74 34.05 -7.29
N LEU A 797 11.84 34.98 -6.97
CA LEU A 797 11.55 36.14 -7.83
C LEU A 797 12.57 37.27 -7.61
N LEU A 798 12.93 37.55 -6.36
CA LEU A 798 13.82 38.65 -5.99
C LEU A 798 15.13 38.75 -6.80
N PRO A 799 15.90 37.67 -7.04
CA PRO A 799 17.13 37.74 -7.83
C PRO A 799 16.89 38.16 -9.28
N LEU A 800 15.73 37.84 -9.87
CA LEU A 800 15.37 38.31 -11.21
C LEU A 800 15.12 39.83 -11.23
N LEU A 801 14.43 40.36 -10.23
CA LEU A 801 14.17 41.79 -10.11
C LEU A 801 15.47 42.58 -9.93
N ILE A 802 16.36 42.10 -9.06
CA ILE A 802 17.66 42.73 -8.79
C ILE A 802 18.58 42.62 -9.99
N ALA A 803 18.67 41.45 -10.63
CA ALA A 803 19.46 41.29 -11.84
C ALA A 803 18.99 42.23 -12.95
N MET A 804 17.67 42.42 -13.12
CA MET A 804 17.12 43.37 -14.08
C MET A 804 17.53 44.82 -13.78
N GLY A 805 17.55 45.22 -12.51
CA GLY A 805 18.00 46.55 -12.11
C GLY A 805 19.49 46.81 -12.38
N LEU A 806 20.35 45.83 -12.06
CA LEU A 806 21.81 45.94 -12.11
C LEU A 806 22.41 45.69 -13.50
N LEU A 807 21.93 44.65 -14.19
CA LEU A 807 22.47 44.22 -15.49
C LEU A 807 21.64 44.72 -16.67
N GLY A 808 20.39 45.14 -16.45
CA GLY A 808 19.52 45.64 -17.50
C GLY A 808 19.93 47.02 -18.02
N SER A 809 19.84 47.23 -19.33
CA SER A 809 20.01 48.53 -19.97
C SER A 809 18.68 49.23 -20.22
N ARG A 810 18.63 50.57 -20.00
CA ARG A 810 17.47 51.42 -20.34
C ARG A 810 17.15 51.41 -21.84
N THR A 811 18.17 51.25 -22.70
CA THR A 811 17.98 51.25 -24.16
C THR A 811 17.30 49.99 -24.67
N ILE A 812 17.54 48.84 -24.02
CA ILE A 812 17.07 47.52 -24.49
C ILE A 812 15.80 47.10 -23.76
N HIS A 813 15.77 47.28 -22.44
CA HIS A 813 14.68 46.80 -21.59
C HIS A 813 13.60 47.88 -21.36
N GLY A 814 13.90 49.14 -21.69
CA GLY A 814 12.96 50.25 -21.59
C GLY A 814 12.30 50.35 -20.21
N ARG A 815 10.96 50.30 -20.20
CA ARG A 815 10.15 50.39 -18.98
C ARG A 815 10.28 49.16 -18.06
N ARG A 816 10.60 47.97 -18.58
CA ARG A 816 10.73 46.74 -17.75
C ARG A 816 11.79 46.90 -16.68
N ARG A 817 12.93 47.51 -17.01
CA ARG A 817 14.00 47.79 -16.05
C ARG A 817 13.48 48.60 -14.86
N LEU A 818 12.73 49.66 -15.13
CA LEU A 818 12.18 50.53 -14.07
C LEU A 818 11.10 49.80 -13.27
N LEU A 819 10.18 49.10 -13.93
CA LEU A 819 9.09 48.39 -13.27
C LEU A 819 9.58 47.24 -12.38
N TYR A 820 10.56 46.45 -12.86
CA TYR A 820 11.15 45.36 -12.07
C TYR A 820 11.96 45.90 -10.90
N ALA A 821 12.71 47.00 -11.10
CA ALA A 821 13.41 47.66 -10.01
C ALA A 821 12.44 48.23 -8.95
N ALA A 822 11.31 48.81 -9.38
CA ALA A 822 10.28 49.29 -8.46
C ALA A 822 9.63 48.13 -7.68
N ALA A 823 9.45 46.96 -8.31
CA ALA A 823 8.90 45.77 -7.66
C ALA A 823 9.79 45.20 -6.54
N ILE A 824 11.08 45.53 -6.50
CA ILE A 824 11.98 45.12 -5.40
C ILE A 824 11.47 45.62 -4.04
N ILE A 825 10.85 46.80 -4.00
CA ILE A 825 10.38 47.42 -2.76
C ILE A 825 9.25 46.59 -2.11
N PRO A 826 8.09 46.37 -2.76
CA PRO A 826 7.02 45.58 -2.15
C PRO A 826 7.43 44.11 -1.95
N VAL A 827 8.18 43.50 -2.88
CA VAL A 827 8.63 42.10 -2.75
C VAL A 827 9.63 41.95 -1.60
N GLY A 828 10.61 42.84 -1.49
CA GLY A 828 11.60 42.85 -0.41
C GLY A 828 10.97 43.14 0.95
N ALA A 829 10.04 44.10 1.03
CA ALA A 829 9.30 44.38 2.26
C ALA A 829 8.46 43.17 2.70
N ALA A 830 7.74 42.54 1.78
CA ALA A 830 6.97 41.34 2.08
C ALA A 830 7.87 40.20 2.59
N LEU A 831 9.01 39.96 1.91
CA LEU A 831 10.02 38.97 2.32
C LEU A 831 10.54 39.21 3.75
N LEU A 832 10.90 40.46 4.08
CA LEU A 832 11.36 40.81 5.42
C LEU A 832 10.29 40.52 6.49
N LEU A 833 9.03 40.86 6.21
CA LEU A 833 7.91 40.65 7.13
C LEU A 833 7.45 39.19 7.25
N THR A 834 7.95 38.28 6.41
CA THR A 834 7.74 36.83 6.62
C THR A 834 8.52 36.30 7.84
N PHE A 835 9.62 36.98 8.21
CA PHE A 835 10.60 36.51 9.20
C PHE A 835 11.04 35.04 8.99
N SER A 836 11.10 34.57 7.73
CA SER A 836 11.61 33.24 7.40
C SER A 836 13.14 33.21 7.55
N LYS A 837 13.64 32.41 8.49
CA LYS A 837 15.10 32.22 8.71
C LYS A 837 15.77 31.67 7.43
N GLY A 838 15.14 30.71 6.76
CA GLY A 838 15.69 30.09 5.55
C GLY A 838 15.88 31.10 4.41
N ALA A 839 14.89 31.96 4.16
CA ALA A 839 15.03 32.99 3.13
C ALA A 839 16.07 34.05 3.49
N LEU A 840 16.00 34.60 4.71
CA LEU A 840 16.82 35.75 5.12
C LEU A 840 18.31 35.39 5.30
N PHE A 841 18.62 34.19 5.78
CA PHE A 841 20.00 33.79 6.10
C PHE A 841 20.65 32.86 5.06
N LEU A 842 19.87 32.16 4.24
CA LEU A 842 20.41 31.22 3.23
C LEU A 842 19.99 31.60 1.81
N GLY A 843 18.70 31.60 1.51
CA GLY A 843 18.17 31.78 0.14
C GLY A 843 18.56 33.11 -0.51
N ILE A 844 18.23 34.23 0.14
CA ILE A 844 18.52 35.58 -0.37
C ILE A 844 20.03 35.81 -0.45
N PRO A 845 20.83 35.62 0.62
CA PRO A 845 22.28 35.82 0.53
C PRO A 845 22.94 35.00 -0.59
N ALA A 846 22.61 33.71 -0.72
CA ALA A 846 23.19 32.85 -1.74
C ALA A 846 22.79 33.29 -3.17
N SER A 847 21.52 33.66 -3.39
CA SER A 847 21.05 34.14 -4.69
C SER A 847 21.66 35.50 -5.08
N LEU A 848 21.82 36.42 -4.12
CA LEU A 848 22.48 37.71 -4.35
C LEU A 848 23.97 37.56 -4.64
N LEU A 849 24.67 36.64 -3.96
CA LEU A 849 26.05 36.30 -4.26
C LEU A 849 26.20 35.77 -5.70
N PHE A 850 25.25 34.96 -6.16
CA PHE A 850 25.23 34.49 -7.54
C PHE A 850 25.00 35.63 -8.55
N VAL A 851 24.00 36.49 -8.33
CA VAL A 851 23.74 37.65 -9.20
C VAL A 851 24.95 38.59 -9.21
N PHE A 852 25.55 38.83 -8.05
CA PHE A 852 26.76 39.64 -7.92
C PHE A 852 27.94 39.03 -8.70
N TRP A 853 28.15 37.72 -8.61
CA TRP A 853 29.21 37.04 -9.37
C TRP A 853 29.06 37.27 -10.88
N VAL A 854 27.82 37.23 -11.40
CA VAL A 854 27.57 37.56 -12.81
C VAL A 854 27.81 39.04 -13.11
N TRP A 855 27.37 39.95 -12.22
CA TRP A 855 27.58 41.39 -12.37
C TRP A 855 29.06 41.78 -12.34
N GLN A 856 29.83 41.25 -11.39
CA GLN A 856 31.27 41.45 -11.26
C GLN A 856 32.02 40.97 -12.51
N ARG A 857 31.63 39.82 -13.08
CA ARG A 857 32.23 39.33 -14.33
C ARG A 857 32.07 40.28 -15.52
N ARG A 858 31.05 41.14 -15.50
CA ARG A 858 30.76 42.09 -16.59
C ARG A 858 31.27 43.51 -16.30
N ALA A 859 31.09 43.99 -15.07
CA ALA A 859 31.43 45.36 -14.67
C ALA A 859 32.82 45.48 -13.99
N GLY A 860 33.50 44.36 -13.74
CA GLY A 860 34.86 44.32 -13.18
C GLY A 860 34.91 44.74 -11.71
N ARG A 861 36.10 45.20 -11.26
CA ARG A 861 36.34 45.55 -9.84
C ARG A 861 35.51 46.73 -9.31
N ARG A 862 34.84 47.50 -10.19
CA ARG A 862 34.02 48.66 -9.82
C ARG A 862 32.77 48.29 -9.01
N THR A 863 32.41 47.00 -8.95
CA THR A 863 31.25 46.51 -8.21
C THR A 863 31.53 46.24 -6.73
N TRP A 864 32.80 46.14 -6.31
CA TRP A 864 33.19 45.81 -4.93
C TRP A 864 32.70 46.81 -3.86
N PRO A 865 32.73 48.14 -4.05
CA PRO A 865 32.23 49.08 -3.05
C PRO A 865 30.74 48.87 -2.74
N TRP A 866 29.94 48.48 -3.73
CA TRP A 866 28.51 48.20 -3.56
C TRP A 866 28.27 46.94 -2.74
N VAL A 867 29.10 45.92 -2.89
CA VAL A 867 29.03 44.71 -2.05
C VAL A 867 29.48 44.98 -0.65
N LEU A 868 30.60 45.67 -0.46
CA LEU A 868 31.06 46.06 0.87
C LEU A 868 30.00 46.91 1.57
N GLY A 869 29.35 47.82 0.84
CA GLY A 869 28.21 48.60 1.33
C GLY A 869 27.01 47.73 1.70
N ALA A 870 26.63 46.77 0.86
CA ALA A 870 25.50 45.85 1.15
C ALA A 870 25.81 44.91 2.33
N VAL A 871 27.03 44.38 2.43
CA VAL A 871 27.50 43.56 3.56
C VAL A 871 27.55 44.39 4.83
N ALA A 872 28.06 45.64 4.77
CA ALA A 872 28.06 46.54 5.92
C ALA A 872 26.63 46.88 6.36
N ALA A 873 25.73 47.18 5.42
CA ALA A 873 24.32 47.41 5.72
C ALA A 873 23.67 46.18 6.36
N GLY A 874 23.91 44.98 5.81
CA GLY A 874 23.45 43.72 6.40
C GLY A 874 24.01 43.48 7.80
N ALA A 875 25.30 43.73 8.02
CA ALA A 875 25.93 43.62 9.34
C ALA A 875 25.32 44.61 10.34
N VAL A 876 25.08 45.86 9.93
CA VAL A 876 24.36 46.86 10.75
C VAL A 876 22.95 46.39 11.06
N THR A 877 22.20 45.88 10.07
CA THR A 877 20.86 45.33 10.28
C THR A 877 20.87 44.17 11.28
N LEU A 878 21.83 43.25 11.19
CA LEU A 878 21.99 42.14 12.14
C LEU A 878 22.36 42.64 13.54
N LEU A 879 23.25 43.63 13.65
CA LEU A 879 23.60 44.26 14.92
C LEU A 879 22.40 44.93 15.57
N VAL A 880 21.57 45.66 14.80
CA VAL A 880 20.33 46.27 15.30
C VAL A 880 19.31 45.21 15.68
N ALA A 881 19.12 44.19 14.85
CA ALA A 881 18.20 43.07 15.12
C ALA A 881 18.59 42.33 16.40
N GLY A 882 19.88 42.09 16.64
CA GLY A 882 20.38 41.45 17.87
C GLY A 882 20.15 42.25 19.15
N ARG A 883 19.81 43.54 19.05
CA ARG A 883 19.45 44.39 20.21
C ARG A 883 17.96 44.38 20.54
N ILE A 884 17.12 43.90 19.63
CA ILE A 884 15.66 43.83 19.81
C ILE A 884 15.34 42.39 20.24
N PRO A 885 14.91 42.13 21.49
CA PRO A 885 14.75 40.77 22.02
C PRO A 885 13.94 39.83 21.12
N ALA A 886 12.85 40.34 20.55
CA ALA A 886 11.99 39.57 19.65
C ALA A 886 12.67 39.19 18.32
N LEU A 887 13.58 40.03 17.81
CA LEU A 887 14.38 39.74 16.61
C LEU A 887 15.64 38.93 16.95
N ALA A 888 16.23 39.14 18.12
CA ALA A 888 17.38 38.39 18.62
C ALA A 888 17.04 36.90 18.81
N ALA A 889 15.84 36.58 19.30
CA ALA A 889 15.33 35.19 19.36
C ALA A 889 15.28 34.52 17.97
N ARG A 890 15.08 35.31 16.90
CA ARG A 890 15.11 34.80 15.52
C ARG A 890 16.52 34.60 14.96
N LEU A 891 17.54 35.19 15.58
CA LEU A 891 18.96 35.01 15.21
C LEU A 891 19.59 33.78 15.85
N ASP A 892 18.94 33.18 16.84
CA ASP A 892 19.40 31.91 17.40
C ASP A 892 19.15 30.77 16.39
N LEU A 893 20.25 30.29 15.82
CA LEU A 893 20.29 29.18 14.86
C LEU A 893 20.38 27.81 15.56
N PHE A 894 20.70 27.78 16.86
CA PHE A 894 20.94 26.56 17.64
C PHE A 894 19.94 26.36 18.80
N GLY A 895 18.93 27.22 18.93
CA GLY A 895 17.83 27.08 19.89
C GLY A 895 16.94 25.84 19.64
N GLU A 896 15.81 25.74 20.34
CA GLU A 896 14.91 24.56 20.34
C GLU A 896 14.56 24.07 18.91
N THR A 897 14.31 25.01 17.99
CA THR A 897 14.02 24.71 16.57
C THR A 897 15.15 23.98 15.81
N GLY A 898 16.42 24.17 16.20
CA GLY A 898 17.57 23.51 15.59
C GLY A 898 17.72 22.06 16.03
N VAL A 899 17.57 21.80 17.34
CA VAL A 899 17.60 20.44 17.90
C VAL A 899 16.45 19.60 17.36
N PHE A 900 15.25 20.19 17.27
CA PHE A 900 14.09 19.56 16.65
C PHE A 900 14.36 19.06 15.22
N ARG A 901 14.96 19.91 14.37
CA ARG A 901 15.29 19.55 12.97
C ARG A 901 16.25 18.39 12.85
N ILE A 902 17.22 18.26 13.76
CA ILE A 902 18.16 17.12 13.76
C ILE A 902 17.39 15.81 13.98
N ASN A 903 16.44 15.81 14.92
CA ASN A 903 15.61 14.63 15.18
C ASN A 903 14.66 14.34 14.01
N LEU A 904 14.04 15.37 13.41
CA LEU A 904 13.23 15.22 12.19
C LEU A 904 14.06 14.61 11.04
N TRP A 905 15.31 15.07 10.86
CA TRP A 905 16.21 14.54 9.83
C TRP A 905 16.63 13.10 10.12
N ARG A 906 16.82 12.73 11.40
CA ARG A 906 17.06 11.35 11.80
C ARG A 906 15.84 10.47 11.51
N SER A 907 14.62 10.92 11.84
CA SER A 907 13.38 10.24 11.43
C SER A 907 13.28 10.03 9.93
N ALA A 908 13.59 11.07 9.14
CA ALA A 908 13.58 11.00 7.69
C ALA A 908 14.67 10.06 7.14
N ALA A 909 15.86 10.03 7.76
CA ALA A 909 16.92 9.10 7.39
C ALA A 909 16.52 7.64 7.69
N ASN A 910 15.92 7.36 8.84
CA ASN A 910 15.39 6.03 9.17
C ASN A 910 14.31 5.60 8.16
N MET A 911 13.39 6.51 7.82
CA MET A 911 12.39 6.28 6.79
C MET A 911 13.00 5.97 5.42
N PHE A 912 14.08 6.66 5.02
CA PHE A 912 14.79 6.37 3.77
C PHE A 912 15.53 5.02 3.81
N ILE A 913 16.13 4.65 4.95
CA ILE A 913 16.82 3.36 5.12
C ILE A 913 15.85 2.19 4.96
N ASP A 914 14.63 2.33 5.49
CA ASP A 914 13.58 1.30 5.38
C ASP A 914 12.93 1.27 3.98
N HIS A 915 12.92 2.41 3.26
CA HIS A 915 12.32 2.54 1.93
C HIS A 915 13.29 3.11 0.86
N PRO A 916 14.43 2.45 0.58
CA PRO A 916 15.53 3.06 -0.15
C PRO A 916 15.28 3.26 -1.65
N TRP A 917 14.40 2.46 -2.26
CA TRP A 917 14.26 2.44 -3.74
C TRP A 917 13.30 3.51 -4.26
N LEU A 918 12.11 3.58 -3.69
CA LEU A 918 11.00 4.43 -4.14
C LEU A 918 10.42 5.32 -3.03
N GLY A 919 11.01 5.31 -1.83
CA GLY A 919 10.51 6.06 -0.69
C GLY A 919 9.17 5.53 -0.18
N VAL A 920 8.53 6.29 0.72
CA VAL A 920 7.18 6.04 1.22
C VAL A 920 6.07 6.50 0.26
N GLY A 921 6.46 7.08 -0.88
CA GLY A 921 5.55 7.63 -1.88
C GLY A 921 5.24 9.12 -1.68
N LEU A 922 4.61 9.68 -2.71
CA LEU A 922 4.20 11.08 -2.76
C LEU A 922 3.15 11.37 -1.67
N ASP A 923 3.32 12.49 -0.97
CA ASP A 923 2.47 12.98 0.13
C ASP A 923 2.24 12.02 1.31
N ASN A 924 3.06 10.97 1.45
CA ASN A 924 2.93 9.97 2.51
C ASN A 924 3.84 10.23 3.73
N PHE A 925 4.73 11.22 3.65
CA PHE A 925 5.69 11.54 4.72
C PHE A 925 4.99 11.82 6.06
N LEU A 926 3.89 12.58 6.07
CA LEU A 926 3.15 12.92 7.28
C LEU A 926 2.73 11.68 8.08
N TYR A 927 2.07 10.75 7.39
CA TYR A 927 1.52 9.55 8.00
C TYR A 927 2.62 8.62 8.49
N ALA A 928 3.66 8.43 7.67
CA ALA A 928 4.82 7.62 8.05
C ALA A 928 5.59 8.26 9.22
N TYR A 929 5.83 9.56 9.18
CA TYR A 929 6.50 10.29 10.26
C TYR A 929 5.73 10.12 11.57
N ARG A 930 4.46 10.52 11.60
CA ARG A 930 3.64 10.49 12.82
C ARG A 930 3.40 9.08 13.36
N GLY A 931 3.03 8.13 12.50
CA GLY A 931 2.59 6.79 12.93
C GLY A 931 3.70 5.75 13.05
N ARG A 932 4.93 6.06 12.61
CA ARG A 932 6.02 5.06 12.56
C ARG A 932 7.41 5.60 12.90
N TYR A 933 7.80 6.76 12.38
CA TYR A 933 9.19 7.22 12.44
C TYR A 933 9.45 8.38 13.42
N ILE A 934 8.42 8.91 14.09
CA ILE A 934 8.57 10.06 14.99
C ILE A 934 9.35 9.67 16.25
N LEU A 935 10.51 10.33 16.42
CA LEU A 935 11.33 10.17 17.61
C LEU A 935 10.67 10.84 18.82
N ASP A 936 10.96 10.34 20.02
CA ASP A 936 10.38 10.87 21.25
C ASP A 936 10.75 12.36 21.45
N ALA A 937 11.99 12.73 21.08
CA ALA A 937 12.48 14.10 21.11
C ALA A 937 11.90 15.01 20.00
N ALA A 938 11.23 14.46 18.98
CA ALA A 938 10.62 15.21 17.86
C ALA A 938 9.11 15.42 18.02
N TRP A 939 8.53 15.06 19.18
CA TRP A 939 7.09 15.12 19.41
C TRP A 939 6.48 16.53 19.42
N GLN A 940 7.31 17.59 19.43
CA GLN A 940 6.85 18.98 19.46
C GLN A 940 6.01 19.35 18.22
N GLU A 941 6.34 18.79 17.06
CA GLU A 941 5.59 19.00 15.80
C GLU A 941 5.27 17.66 15.13
N PRO A 942 4.25 16.93 15.59
CA PRO A 942 3.94 15.58 15.10
C PRO A 942 3.25 15.56 13.73
N ASN A 943 2.81 16.72 13.24
CA ASN A 943 1.98 16.85 12.04
C ASN A 943 2.74 17.45 10.84
N LEU A 944 4.05 17.20 10.76
CA LEU A 944 4.87 17.67 9.64
C LEU A 944 4.71 16.78 8.40
N ASN A 945 4.55 17.42 7.24
CA ASN A 945 4.37 16.75 5.96
C ASN A 945 5.65 16.63 5.11
N HIS A 946 6.79 17.07 5.61
CA HIS A 946 8.09 16.98 4.93
C HIS A 946 9.25 17.17 5.93
N PRO A 947 10.49 16.79 5.58
CA PRO A 947 11.62 16.82 6.51
C PRO A 947 12.37 18.16 6.58
N HIS A 948 11.86 19.25 5.99
CA HIS A 948 12.57 20.54 5.88
C HIS A 948 13.99 20.43 5.28
N ASN A 949 14.22 19.52 4.34
CA ASN A 949 15.49 19.37 3.64
C ASN A 949 15.26 18.71 2.28
N ILE A 950 15.60 19.39 1.18
CA ILE A 950 15.33 18.96 -0.20
C ILE A 950 15.90 17.57 -0.53
N ILE A 951 17.06 17.21 0.03
CA ILE A 951 17.67 15.90 -0.21
C ILE A 951 16.85 14.83 0.50
N LEU A 952 16.56 15.04 1.78
CA LEU A 952 15.75 14.10 2.55
C LEU A 952 14.33 14.01 1.99
N ASP A 953 13.76 15.11 1.51
CA ASP A 953 12.41 15.16 0.95
C ASP A 953 12.31 14.33 -0.35
N LEU A 954 13.29 14.47 -1.25
CA LEU A 954 13.42 13.59 -2.43
C LEU A 954 13.66 12.13 -2.02
N ALA A 955 14.52 11.89 -1.03
CA ALA A 955 14.87 10.55 -0.57
C ALA A 955 13.68 9.82 0.06
N THR A 956 12.94 10.48 0.95
CA THR A 956 11.79 9.87 1.63
C THR A 956 10.61 9.70 0.72
N ARG A 957 10.36 10.61 -0.24
CA ARG A 957 9.20 10.50 -1.16
C ARG A 957 9.42 9.54 -2.31
N LEU A 958 10.63 9.51 -2.88
CA LEU A 958 10.93 8.86 -4.15
C LEU A 958 12.16 7.96 -4.13
N GLY A 959 12.80 7.78 -2.97
CA GLY A 959 13.98 6.93 -2.79
C GLY A 959 15.21 7.40 -3.56
N ILE A 960 16.18 6.49 -3.71
CA ILE A 960 17.44 6.75 -4.41
C ILE A 960 17.21 7.04 -5.89
N LEU A 961 16.20 6.42 -6.50
CA LEU A 961 15.82 6.68 -7.88
C LEU A 961 15.32 8.12 -8.05
N GLY A 962 14.55 8.61 -7.06
CA GLY A 962 14.08 9.99 -7.00
C GLY A 962 15.21 10.99 -6.82
N LEU A 963 16.16 10.71 -5.91
CA LEU A 963 17.37 11.51 -5.73
C LEU A 963 18.16 11.65 -7.02
N LEU A 964 18.38 10.55 -7.75
CA LEU A 964 19.12 10.56 -9.00
C LEU A 964 18.35 11.30 -10.11
N ALA A 965 17.06 11.03 -10.27
CA ALA A 965 16.25 11.66 -11.31
C ALA A 965 16.01 13.16 -11.05
N GLY A 966 15.64 13.53 -9.82
CA GLY A 966 15.47 14.92 -9.39
C GLY A 966 16.79 15.68 -9.40
N GLY A 967 17.86 15.07 -8.91
CA GLY A 967 19.22 15.62 -8.97
C GLY A 967 19.70 15.86 -10.40
N TRP A 968 19.42 14.93 -11.33
CA TRP A 968 19.73 15.12 -12.75
C TRP A 968 18.93 16.29 -13.35
N MET A 969 17.64 16.40 -13.02
CA MET A 969 16.78 17.50 -13.48
C MET A 969 17.29 18.87 -13.00
N ILE A 970 17.66 18.99 -11.72
CA ILE A 970 18.27 20.20 -11.13
C ILE A 970 19.61 20.52 -11.79
N TRP A 971 20.44 19.49 -12.02
CA TRP A 971 21.72 19.64 -12.71
C TRP A 971 21.56 20.21 -14.11
N GLU A 972 20.59 19.73 -14.90
CA GLU A 972 20.36 20.24 -16.25
C GLU A 972 19.95 21.72 -16.25
N ALA A 973 19.12 22.17 -15.29
CA ALA A 973 18.78 23.58 -15.13
C ALA A 973 20.03 24.43 -14.83
N GLY A 974 20.81 24.04 -13.81
CA GLY A 974 22.01 24.77 -13.39
C GLY A 974 23.09 24.81 -14.47
N HIS A 975 23.38 23.67 -15.10
CA HIS A 975 24.37 23.55 -16.17
C HIS A 975 24.04 24.44 -17.37
N LYS A 976 22.76 24.49 -17.78
CA LYS A 976 22.31 25.33 -18.89
C LYS A 976 22.39 26.81 -18.54
N LEU A 977 21.98 27.22 -17.34
CA LEU A 977 22.11 28.60 -16.88
C LEU A 977 23.59 29.04 -16.83
N ILE A 978 24.49 28.21 -16.28
CA ILE A 978 25.93 28.52 -16.23
C ILE A 978 26.53 28.69 -17.62
N ARG A 979 26.13 27.84 -18.59
CA ARG A 979 26.54 27.99 -20.00
C ARG A 979 25.97 29.26 -20.62
N ALA A 980 24.70 29.57 -20.34
CA ALA A 980 24.03 30.76 -20.84
C ALA A 980 24.71 32.05 -20.35
N ILE A 981 25.27 32.10 -19.14
CA ILE A 981 25.99 33.30 -18.64
C ILE A 981 27.12 33.75 -19.58
N ARG A 982 27.80 32.79 -20.21
CA ARG A 982 28.92 33.05 -21.13
C ARG A 982 28.46 33.45 -22.54
N ARG A 983 27.24 33.09 -22.93
CA ARG A 983 26.74 33.20 -24.31
C ARG A 983 25.61 34.21 -24.48
N ALA A 984 24.89 34.51 -23.41
CA ALA A 984 23.76 35.42 -23.44
C ALA A 984 24.23 36.83 -23.84
N ASP A 985 23.46 37.42 -24.74
CA ASP A 985 23.56 38.81 -25.10
C ASP A 985 23.10 39.70 -23.95
N ILE A 986 23.23 41.01 -24.16
CA ILE A 986 22.87 42.00 -23.15
C ILE A 986 21.36 42.06 -22.87
N GLU A 987 20.52 41.53 -23.76
CA GLU A 987 19.07 41.42 -23.57
C GLU A 987 18.72 40.32 -22.55
N TRP A 988 19.31 39.13 -22.68
CA TRP A 988 18.92 37.98 -21.86
C TRP A 988 19.80 37.76 -20.63
N LEU A 989 20.94 38.44 -20.53
CA LEU A 989 21.86 38.30 -19.39
C LEU A 989 21.22 38.56 -18.02
N PRO A 990 20.36 39.60 -17.83
CA PRO A 990 19.69 39.80 -16.54
C PRO A 990 18.77 38.65 -16.16
N VAL A 991 18.10 38.05 -17.15
CA VAL A 991 17.22 36.88 -16.94
C VAL A 991 18.04 35.66 -16.53
N VAL A 992 19.16 35.40 -17.21
CA VAL A 992 20.05 34.28 -16.85
C VAL A 992 20.61 34.43 -15.43
N ALA A 993 21.09 35.63 -15.08
CA ALA A 993 21.58 35.91 -13.74
C ALA A 993 20.47 35.76 -12.68
N GLY A 994 19.28 36.27 -12.99
CA GLY A 994 18.10 36.20 -12.13
C GLY A 994 17.61 34.78 -11.87
N LEU A 995 17.38 33.99 -12.92
CA LEU A 995 16.92 32.61 -12.80
C LEU A 995 18.01 31.68 -12.23
N GLY A 996 19.29 31.96 -12.50
CA GLY A 996 20.38 31.27 -11.82
C GLY A 996 20.42 31.59 -10.32
N GLY A 997 20.19 32.85 -9.95
CA GLY A 997 20.00 33.25 -8.55
C GLY A 997 18.80 32.57 -7.92
N ALA A 998 17.68 32.45 -8.64
CA ALA A 998 16.47 31.76 -8.19
C ALA A 998 16.71 30.27 -7.90
N LEU A 999 17.47 29.59 -8.79
CA LEU A 999 17.87 28.19 -8.58
C LEU A 999 18.79 28.04 -7.37
N VAL A 1000 19.70 28.98 -7.14
CA VAL A 1000 20.55 29.01 -5.95
C VAL A 1000 19.73 29.28 -4.68
N ALA A 1001 18.74 30.18 -4.73
CA ALA A 1001 17.83 30.46 -3.62
C ALA A 1001 17.05 29.19 -3.24
N MET A 1002 16.48 28.52 -4.25
CA MET A 1002 15.78 27.23 -4.10
C MET A 1002 16.66 26.21 -3.38
N LEU A 1003 17.91 26.03 -3.82
CA LEU A 1003 18.82 25.06 -3.21
C LEU A 1003 19.21 25.44 -1.78
N ALA A 1004 19.53 26.71 -1.52
CA ALA A 1004 20.00 27.16 -0.21
C ALA A 1004 18.89 27.20 0.83
N HIS A 1005 17.71 27.73 0.49
CA HIS A 1005 16.54 27.74 1.36
C HIS A 1005 15.99 26.32 1.55
N GLY A 1006 15.98 25.51 0.48
CA GLY A 1006 15.54 24.12 0.50
C GLY A 1006 16.35 23.19 1.39
N LEU A 1007 17.55 23.58 1.87
CA LEU A 1007 18.28 22.80 2.88
C LEU A 1007 17.62 22.82 4.26
N VAL A 1008 16.70 23.77 4.49
CA VAL A 1008 16.07 24.00 5.80
C VAL A 1008 14.54 24.20 5.72
N ASP A 1009 13.94 23.98 4.55
CA ASP A 1009 12.49 24.07 4.32
C ASP A 1009 12.07 23.34 3.03
N HIS A 1010 10.79 23.44 2.65
CA HIS A 1010 10.23 23.00 1.36
C HIS A 1010 11.04 23.53 0.17
N SER A 1011 11.04 22.79 -0.95
CA SER A 1011 11.72 23.27 -2.15
C SER A 1011 11.07 22.88 -3.47
N LEU A 1012 10.79 21.60 -3.69
CA LEU A 1012 10.26 21.13 -4.97
C LEU A 1012 8.80 20.67 -4.86
N PHE A 1013 8.43 20.00 -3.76
CA PHE A 1013 7.13 19.36 -3.60
C PHE A 1013 6.01 20.30 -3.11
N LEU A 1014 5.95 21.49 -3.70
CA LEU A 1014 4.81 22.40 -3.60
C LEU A 1014 4.46 22.87 -5.01
N ILE A 1015 3.16 23.04 -5.28
CA ILE A 1015 2.63 23.29 -6.63
C ILE A 1015 3.36 24.47 -7.29
N ASP A 1016 3.31 25.65 -6.68
CA ASP A 1016 3.93 26.86 -7.19
C ASP A 1016 5.45 26.73 -7.36
N LEU A 1017 6.13 26.10 -6.40
CA LEU A 1017 7.57 25.89 -6.43
C LEU A 1017 8.00 24.95 -7.57
N ALA A 1018 7.22 23.91 -7.86
CA ALA A 1018 7.43 23.00 -8.99
C ALA A 1018 7.20 23.73 -10.33
N PHE A 1019 6.16 24.55 -10.44
CA PHE A 1019 5.91 25.38 -11.63
C PHE A 1019 7.03 26.40 -11.88
N VAL A 1020 7.54 27.05 -10.83
CA VAL A 1020 8.69 27.97 -10.91
C VAL A 1020 9.95 27.22 -11.35
N PHE A 1021 10.20 26.03 -10.83
CA PHE A 1021 11.32 25.19 -11.28
C PHE A 1021 11.17 24.82 -12.77
N SER A 1022 9.99 24.39 -13.21
CA SER A 1022 9.70 24.10 -14.62
C SER A 1022 9.87 25.32 -15.52
N LEU A 1023 9.53 26.53 -15.03
CA LEU A 1023 9.80 27.79 -15.73
C LEU A 1023 11.31 28.01 -15.88
N ILE A 1024 12.08 27.88 -14.79
CA ILE A 1024 13.55 28.04 -14.80
C ILE A 1024 14.18 27.06 -15.81
N LEU A 1025 13.81 25.78 -15.73
CA LEU A 1025 14.33 24.75 -16.64
C LEU A 1025 13.91 25.03 -18.09
N GLY A 1026 12.63 25.32 -18.34
CA GLY A 1026 12.11 25.61 -19.68
C GLY A 1026 12.75 26.84 -20.33
N VAL A 1027 12.92 27.94 -19.59
CA VAL A 1027 13.60 29.15 -20.06
C VAL A 1027 15.09 28.88 -20.32
N SER A 1028 15.76 28.11 -19.44
CA SER A 1028 17.18 27.77 -19.63
C SER A 1028 17.41 26.97 -20.92
N VAL A 1029 16.49 26.05 -21.25
CA VAL A 1029 16.51 25.29 -22.51
C VAL A 1029 16.21 26.21 -23.69
N TRP A 1030 15.22 27.08 -23.58
CA TRP A 1030 14.86 28.02 -24.64
C TRP A 1030 16.04 28.94 -25.02
N LEU A 1031 16.74 29.50 -24.03
CA LEU A 1031 17.92 30.35 -24.23
C LEU A 1031 19.07 29.62 -24.96
N GLU A 1032 19.30 28.34 -24.67
CA GLU A 1032 20.32 27.54 -25.35
C GLU A 1032 20.00 27.34 -26.85
N THR A 1033 18.71 27.26 -27.19
CA THR A 1033 18.27 27.11 -28.59
C THR A 1033 18.37 28.41 -29.40
N GLN A 1034 18.13 29.57 -28.79
CA GLN A 1034 18.24 30.87 -29.46
C GLN A 1034 19.70 31.19 -29.84
N GLY A 1035 20.66 30.84 -28.99
CA GLY A 1035 22.10 31.09 -29.24
C GLY A 1035 22.70 30.33 -30.43
N HIS A 1036 22.02 29.33 -30.99
CA HIS A 1036 22.48 28.62 -32.20
C HIS A 1036 21.98 29.27 -33.50
N SER A 1037 20.93 30.09 -33.46
CA SER A 1037 20.33 30.72 -34.65
C SER A 1037 21.07 32.00 -35.08
N SER A 1038 21.79 32.67 -34.18
CA SER A 1038 22.56 33.88 -34.48
C SER A 1038 23.96 33.62 -35.07
N ALA A 1039 24.45 32.38 -35.03
CA ALA A 1039 25.75 32.00 -35.58
C ALA A 1039 25.73 31.70 -37.09
N THR A 1040 24.55 31.65 -37.73
CA THR A 1040 24.38 31.27 -39.15
C THR A 1040 23.83 32.38 -40.04
N ALA A 1041 23.77 33.64 -39.58
CA ALA A 1041 23.46 34.76 -40.46
C ALA A 1041 24.73 35.11 -41.27
N PRO A 1042 24.71 35.05 -42.62
CA PRO A 1042 25.84 35.50 -43.42
C PRO A 1042 26.05 37.00 -43.17
N LYS A 1043 27.29 37.39 -42.92
CA LYS A 1043 27.69 38.80 -42.99
C LYS A 1043 27.51 39.26 -44.44
N THR A 1044 26.47 40.04 -44.69
CA THR A 1044 26.36 40.94 -45.85
C THR A 1044 26.04 42.32 -45.35
#